data_AF-A0A6J4YQ41-F1
#
_entry.id   AF-A0A6J4YQ41-F1
#
_cell.length_a   1.000
_cell.length_b   1.000
_cell.length_c   1.000
_cell.angle_alpha   90.00
_cell.angle_beta   90.00
_cell.angle_gamma   90.00
#
_symmetry.space_group_name_H-M   'P 1'
#
loop_
_entity.id
_entity.type
_entity.pdbx_description
1 polymer ?
#
loop_
_entity_poly.entity_id
_entity_poly.type
_entity_poly.pdbx_seq_one_letter_code
_entity_poly.pdbx_strand_id
1 'polypeptide(L)'
;MFKRHPFMQSAYNENDAKDLIRHYPDIAEELVLRTYTSRLLGANPNLVLHGAGNTSIKLMQKNILQEDQEILFVKGCGVDLASIEPQEFVALDLARLKNFRRLEKIEDEEMENQLEIHKLQASPLNPSVESFLHAFLPHRYVDHTQADSILILTNQKKSTKLIRDALGTRIGILPYSLPGLPLARAVANQYDKNPEIEAIVIVNHGIVTFGDDAVTSYERMIEYVSRAEAFIKPKIYAKTLTTARENVATPKELEFLAACFSQFIRGACAHRTDQGKLCRFRAEYRNTPDLVDASNSKEARDLCVSGVLTPDHVTRTKNRFVYIDSIPQHVDDLGAKITREIDEFVDEYQDYFQQQVTSRALTRKALDPYPRVFLAAGLGLFTLGYSHREAVMAADIAEHTISAKLQAGKIGEYAPISESHIFDVEYRRLQQKKLAQRSRPLLQGQIALITGSAGAIGFGIADSLLAAEAAVILSDIDESRLQKVYSILKERYPKGEIEIIPFDVTDYHSTAGAFDEISRRLGGVDIVAPNAGVAHVDRLEDLHPDNLDQVIAVNFKGTFHTIKAAIPIFKRQNTGGNIVVISSKNVFDPGAAFGSYSASKAAAHQIAKIAALELAQMGVRVNMLNPDAVFGDEEISSKLWDLVGPDRMKSRGLDFKGLQEYYRNRNLLKARVLAEHVGNAVVFFASDQTPTTGASLPVDGGIPAAFPR
;
A
#
# COMPACT_ATOMS: atom_id res chain seq x y z
N MET A 1 -23.78 7.97 -20.89
CA MET A 1 -23.63 8.78 -22.13
C MET A 1 -22.47 9.75 -21.89
N PHE A 2 -21.22 9.33 -22.17
CA PHE A 2 -20.02 10.12 -21.85
C PHE A 2 -19.86 11.29 -22.82
N LYS A 3 -19.67 12.51 -22.28
CA LYS A 3 -19.39 13.72 -23.06
C LYS A 3 -18.03 13.57 -23.77
N ARG A 4 -18.02 13.88 -25.06
CA ARG A 4 -16.92 13.75 -26.01
C ARG A 4 -15.86 14.85 -25.77
N HIS A 5 -14.66 14.47 -25.35
CA HIS A 5 -13.43 15.09 -25.84
C HIS A 5 -12.44 13.97 -26.23
N PRO A 6 -11.95 13.87 -27.48
CA PRO A 6 -11.40 12.61 -27.97
C PRO A 6 -9.89 12.40 -27.75
N PHE A 7 -9.16 13.38 -27.23
CA PHE A 7 -7.69 13.40 -27.13
C PHE A 7 -7.25 14.10 -25.84
N MET A 8 -6.05 13.76 -25.34
CA MET A 8 -5.44 14.44 -24.20
C MET A 8 -5.40 15.96 -24.42
N GLN A 9 -5.91 16.71 -23.45
CA GLN A 9 -5.89 18.17 -23.47
C GLN A 9 -4.89 18.67 -22.44
N SER A 10 -4.24 19.79 -22.76
CA SER A 10 -3.43 20.50 -21.79
C SER A 10 -4.28 20.89 -20.59
N ALA A 11 -3.80 20.55 -19.41
CA ALA A 11 -4.36 20.99 -18.14
C ALA A 11 -3.66 22.26 -17.61
N TYR A 12 -2.78 22.87 -18.41
CA TYR A 12 -2.03 24.05 -18.00
C TYR A 12 -2.96 25.26 -17.85
N ASN A 13 -2.91 25.89 -16.69
CA ASN A 13 -3.66 27.11 -16.39
C ASN A 13 -2.72 28.18 -15.83
N GLU A 14 -2.69 29.34 -16.47
CA GLU A 14 -1.82 30.44 -16.05
C GLU A 14 -2.14 30.99 -14.65
N ASN A 15 -3.41 30.99 -14.25
CA ASN A 15 -3.81 31.49 -12.93
C ASN A 15 -3.35 30.53 -11.84
N ASP A 16 -3.54 29.23 -12.03
CA ASP A 16 -3.07 28.21 -11.07
C ASP A 16 -1.54 28.25 -10.93
N ALA A 17 -0.82 28.45 -12.04
CA ALA A 17 0.62 28.63 -12.03
C ALA A 17 1.04 29.87 -11.22
N LYS A 18 0.38 31.02 -11.43
CA LYS A 18 0.62 32.27 -10.67
C LYS A 18 0.28 32.10 -9.19
N ASP A 19 -0.77 31.35 -8.87
CA ASP A 19 -1.18 31.06 -7.50
C ASP A 19 -0.13 30.22 -6.78
N LEU A 20 0.43 29.21 -7.46
CA LEU A 20 1.51 28.41 -6.91
C LEU A 20 2.79 29.24 -6.70
N ILE A 21 3.15 30.12 -7.65
CA ILE A 21 4.28 31.04 -7.50
C ILE A 21 4.11 31.92 -6.25
N ARG A 22 2.91 32.46 -6.04
CA ARG A 22 2.60 33.25 -4.83
C ARG A 22 2.68 32.44 -3.53
N HIS A 23 2.45 31.13 -3.60
CA HIS A 23 2.56 30.23 -2.45
C HIS A 23 4.01 29.96 -2.03
N TYR A 24 4.98 30.04 -2.94
CA TYR A 24 6.41 29.82 -2.66
C TYR A 24 7.26 31.07 -2.98
N PRO A 25 7.14 32.16 -2.20
CA PRO A 25 7.83 33.42 -2.51
C PRO A 25 9.36 33.35 -2.43
N ASP A 26 9.90 32.40 -1.66
CA ASP A 26 11.34 32.25 -1.43
C ASP A 26 12.02 31.25 -2.40
N ILE A 27 11.26 30.66 -3.32
CA ILE A 27 11.76 29.69 -4.30
C ILE A 27 11.81 30.36 -5.68
N ALA A 28 12.84 30.06 -6.47
CA ALA A 28 12.95 30.54 -7.83
C ALA A 28 11.68 30.20 -8.64
N GLU A 29 11.08 31.22 -9.27
CA GLU A 29 9.81 31.11 -10.01
C GLU A 29 9.83 29.93 -11.00
N GLU A 30 10.95 29.74 -11.67
CA GLU A 30 11.11 28.71 -12.68
C GLU A 30 11.09 27.29 -12.10
N LEU A 31 11.60 27.10 -10.87
CA LEU A 31 11.49 25.83 -10.15
C LEU A 31 10.05 25.60 -9.68
N VAL A 32 9.32 26.64 -9.27
CA VAL A 32 7.90 26.52 -8.91
C VAL A 32 7.06 26.15 -10.14
N LEU A 33 7.32 26.77 -11.29
CA LEU A 33 6.70 26.40 -12.57
C LEU A 33 7.03 24.96 -12.98
N ARG A 34 8.25 24.49 -12.71
CA ARG A 34 8.61 23.08 -12.91
C ARG A 34 7.79 22.17 -11.99
N THR A 35 7.64 22.51 -10.72
CA THR A 35 6.80 21.78 -9.78
C THR A 35 5.35 21.71 -10.27
N TYR A 36 4.78 22.82 -10.74
CA TYR A 36 3.42 22.86 -11.29
C TYR A 36 3.25 21.92 -12.47
N THR A 37 4.09 22.05 -13.50
CA THR A 37 4.02 21.21 -14.71
C THR A 37 4.31 19.74 -14.42
N SER A 38 5.17 19.44 -13.46
CA SER A 38 5.39 18.07 -12.95
C SER A 38 4.13 17.49 -12.29
N ARG A 39 3.39 18.27 -11.50
CA ARG A 39 2.09 17.87 -10.94
C ARG A 39 1.05 17.60 -12.03
N LEU A 40 1.00 18.43 -13.07
CA LEU A 40 0.09 18.19 -14.21
C LEU A 40 0.39 16.86 -14.92
N LEU A 41 1.67 16.52 -15.11
CA LEU A 41 2.06 15.23 -15.69
C LEU A 41 1.69 14.06 -14.76
N GLY A 42 1.98 14.18 -13.47
CA GLY A 42 1.71 13.13 -12.49
C GLY A 42 0.22 12.94 -12.17
N ALA A 43 -0.60 13.98 -12.31
CA ALA A 43 -2.05 13.89 -12.11
C ALA A 43 -2.75 13.04 -13.19
N ASN A 44 -2.08 12.77 -14.32
CA ASN A 44 -2.62 11.94 -15.39
C ASN A 44 -1.96 10.54 -15.39
N PRO A 45 -2.69 9.49 -14.95
CA PRO A 45 -2.14 8.14 -14.86
C PRO A 45 -1.76 7.53 -16.22
N ASN A 46 -2.30 8.04 -17.33
CA ASN A 46 -1.92 7.60 -18.68
C ASN A 46 -0.55 8.12 -19.13
N LEU A 47 0.03 9.10 -18.41
CA LEU A 47 1.37 9.64 -18.69
C LEU A 47 2.41 9.00 -17.77
N VAL A 48 2.13 8.94 -16.48
CA VAL A 48 3.07 8.49 -15.46
C VAL A 48 2.30 7.80 -14.33
N LEU A 49 2.82 6.65 -13.88
CA LEU A 49 2.32 5.94 -12.71
C LEU A 49 3.37 5.93 -11.60
N HIS A 50 2.95 6.25 -10.36
CA HIS A 50 3.56 5.73 -9.14
C HIS A 50 5.07 5.90 -8.98
N GLY A 51 5.56 7.12 -9.20
CA GLY A 51 6.97 7.46 -9.05
C GLY A 51 7.84 7.11 -10.26
N ALA A 52 7.26 6.52 -11.32
CA ALA A 52 7.86 6.50 -12.65
C ALA A 52 7.98 7.92 -13.23
N GLY A 53 8.63 8.03 -14.38
CA GLY A 53 8.89 9.32 -15.03
C GLY A 53 9.82 10.23 -14.22
N ASN A 54 10.38 11.21 -14.92
CA ASN A 54 11.38 12.09 -14.36
C ASN A 54 11.27 13.48 -14.98
N THR A 55 11.46 14.52 -14.18
CA THR A 55 11.37 15.90 -14.63
C THR A 55 12.51 16.69 -14.05
N SER A 56 13.05 17.64 -14.82
CA SER A 56 14.15 18.47 -14.35
C SER A 56 14.08 19.90 -14.88
N ILE A 57 14.76 20.79 -14.17
CA ILE A 57 15.07 22.15 -14.62
C ILE A 57 16.54 22.49 -14.38
N LYS A 58 17.13 23.25 -15.31
CA LYS A 58 18.47 23.85 -15.19
C LYS A 58 18.35 25.32 -14.83
N LEU A 59 19.06 25.75 -13.78
CA LEU A 59 19.04 27.13 -13.29
C LEU A 59 20.45 27.65 -13.03
N MET A 60 20.61 28.96 -13.13
CA MET A 60 21.76 29.68 -12.60
C MET A 60 21.39 30.25 -11.24
N GLN A 61 22.16 29.93 -10.21
CA GLN A 61 21.95 30.44 -8.86
C GLN A 61 23.28 30.88 -8.24
N LYS A 62 23.21 31.88 -7.36
CA LYS A 62 24.35 32.31 -6.55
C LYS A 62 24.59 31.31 -5.43
N ASN A 63 25.83 30.81 -5.30
CA ASN A 63 26.22 30.00 -4.15
C ASN A 63 26.41 30.87 -2.90
N ILE A 64 26.75 30.26 -1.76
CA ILE A 64 26.99 30.98 -0.49
C ILE A 64 28.15 32.01 -0.58
N LEU A 65 29.01 31.89 -1.59
CA LEU A 65 30.12 32.80 -1.89
C LEU A 65 29.75 33.88 -2.90
N GLN A 66 28.47 33.97 -3.33
CA GLN A 66 27.97 34.90 -4.35
C GLN A 66 28.54 34.67 -5.77
N GLU A 67 29.01 33.46 -6.04
CA GLU A 67 29.46 33.04 -7.37
C GLU A 67 28.31 32.39 -8.14
N ASP A 68 28.27 32.62 -9.45
CA ASP A 68 27.28 32.00 -10.32
C ASP A 68 27.57 30.51 -10.50
N GLN A 69 26.57 29.67 -10.22
CA GLN A 69 26.66 28.22 -10.35
C GLN A 69 25.50 27.67 -11.19
N GLU A 70 25.83 26.80 -12.16
CA GLU A 70 24.85 26.03 -12.92
C GLU A 70 24.35 24.84 -12.09
N ILE A 71 23.04 24.79 -11.84
CA ILE A 71 22.39 23.76 -11.01
C ILE A 71 21.34 23.02 -11.83
N LEU A 72 21.37 21.69 -11.75
CA LEU A 72 20.29 20.82 -12.21
C LEU A 72 19.42 20.44 -11.03
N PHE A 73 18.16 20.83 -11.06
CA PHE A 73 17.13 20.33 -10.16
C PHE A 73 16.40 19.19 -10.84
N VAL A 74 16.51 17.97 -10.30
CA VAL A 74 15.89 16.76 -10.85
C VAL A 74 15.01 16.11 -9.79
N LYS A 75 13.87 15.56 -10.19
CA LYS A 75 12.96 14.85 -9.28
C LYS A 75 13.73 13.77 -8.49
N GLY A 76 13.55 13.76 -7.17
CA GLY A 76 14.10 12.72 -6.29
C GLY A 76 13.56 11.32 -6.59
N CYS A 77 14.41 10.30 -6.43
CA CYS A 77 14.03 8.91 -6.61
C CYS A 77 12.91 8.52 -5.62
N GLY A 78 11.81 7.95 -6.13
CA GLY A 78 10.66 7.50 -5.33
C GLY A 78 9.64 8.58 -4.98
N VAL A 79 9.87 9.82 -5.40
CA VAL A 79 8.90 10.92 -5.26
C VAL A 79 7.77 10.75 -6.27
N ASP A 80 6.54 11.08 -5.88
CA ASP A 80 5.38 11.07 -6.77
C ASP A 80 5.26 12.41 -7.49
N LEU A 81 5.17 12.42 -8.82
CA LEU A 81 5.02 13.65 -9.59
C LEU A 81 3.69 14.35 -9.28
N ALA A 82 2.62 13.60 -9.00
CA ALA A 82 1.29 14.17 -8.77
C ALA A 82 1.24 15.12 -7.56
N SER A 83 2.11 14.88 -6.59
CA SER A 83 2.18 15.63 -5.32
C SER A 83 3.55 16.22 -5.03
N ILE A 84 4.44 16.31 -6.03
CA ILE A 84 5.83 16.73 -5.81
C ILE A 84 5.90 18.16 -5.26
N GLU A 85 6.77 18.38 -4.29
CA GLU A 85 7.10 19.68 -3.71
C GLU A 85 8.44 20.23 -4.23
N PRO A 86 8.68 21.56 -4.24
CA PRO A 86 9.95 22.13 -4.72
C PRO A 86 11.19 21.55 -4.03
N GLN A 87 11.09 21.24 -2.73
CA GLN A 87 12.18 20.68 -1.92
C GLN A 87 12.50 19.21 -2.27
N GLU A 88 11.62 18.54 -3.02
CA GLU A 88 11.79 17.16 -3.44
C GLU A 88 12.57 17.04 -4.77
N PHE A 89 12.93 18.16 -5.39
CA PHE A 89 13.93 18.19 -6.45
C PHE A 89 15.35 18.19 -5.88
N VAL A 90 16.16 17.21 -6.28
CA VAL A 90 17.57 17.10 -5.92
C VAL A 90 18.40 18.06 -6.75
N ALA A 91 19.08 19.00 -6.10
CA ALA A 91 20.03 19.94 -6.70
C ALA A 91 21.40 19.28 -6.92
N LEU A 92 21.87 19.28 -8.18
CA LEU A 92 23.13 18.70 -8.63
C LEU A 92 23.99 19.74 -9.36
N ASP A 93 25.32 19.65 -9.22
CA ASP A 93 26.28 20.49 -9.94
C ASP A 93 26.27 20.15 -11.45
N LEU A 94 25.54 20.95 -12.24
CA LEU A 94 25.35 20.68 -13.66
C LEU A 94 26.67 20.77 -14.45
N ALA A 95 27.55 21.71 -14.09
CA ALA A 95 28.83 21.89 -14.77
C ALA A 95 29.71 20.65 -14.60
N ARG A 96 29.71 20.04 -13.40
CA ARG A 96 30.40 18.77 -13.15
C ARG A 96 29.73 17.62 -13.88
N LEU A 97 28.41 17.50 -13.79
CA LEU A 97 27.66 16.44 -14.45
C LEU A 97 27.91 16.42 -15.97
N LYS A 98 27.91 17.58 -16.65
CA LYS A 98 28.20 17.67 -18.09
C LYS A 98 29.56 17.05 -18.49
N ASN A 99 30.57 17.09 -17.62
CA ASN A 99 31.89 16.51 -17.91
C ASN A 99 31.86 14.98 -17.99
N PHE A 100 30.92 14.32 -17.32
CA PHE A 100 30.78 12.85 -17.39
C PHE A 100 30.41 12.36 -18.79
N ARG A 101 29.91 13.24 -19.67
CA ARG A 101 29.67 12.91 -21.08
C ARG A 101 30.93 12.43 -21.81
N ARG A 102 32.12 12.80 -21.32
CA ARG A 102 33.43 12.39 -21.87
C ARG A 102 33.79 10.94 -21.55
N LEU A 103 33.18 10.35 -20.53
CA LEU A 103 33.43 8.97 -20.16
C LEU A 103 32.73 8.02 -21.13
N GLU A 104 33.43 6.97 -21.54
CA GLU A 104 32.81 5.93 -22.37
C GLU A 104 31.93 4.99 -21.54
N LYS A 105 32.41 4.63 -20.35
CA LYS A 105 31.77 3.73 -19.40
C LYS A 105 32.03 4.21 -17.97
N ILE A 106 31.07 3.95 -17.10
CA ILE A 106 31.18 4.07 -15.64
C ILE A 106 30.44 2.88 -15.04
N GLU A 107 30.94 2.34 -13.93
CA GLU A 107 30.22 1.30 -13.19
C GLU A 107 29.07 1.93 -12.40
N ASP A 108 27.94 1.22 -12.26
CA ASP A 108 26.71 1.76 -11.63
C ASP A 108 26.96 2.30 -10.21
N GLU A 109 27.77 1.59 -9.41
CA GLU A 109 28.11 2.01 -8.04
C GLU A 109 28.87 3.34 -8.02
N GLU A 110 29.80 3.52 -8.96
CA GLU A 110 30.56 4.77 -9.06
C GLU A 110 29.70 5.89 -9.64
N MET A 111 28.80 5.60 -10.58
CA MET A 111 27.84 6.58 -11.10
C MET A 111 26.95 7.15 -9.99
N GLU A 112 26.32 6.30 -9.18
CA GLU A 112 25.48 6.76 -8.07
C GLU A 112 26.31 7.51 -7.01
N ASN A 113 27.52 7.03 -6.69
CA ASN A 113 28.44 7.73 -5.80
C ASN A 113 28.77 9.14 -6.30
N GLN A 114 29.05 9.30 -7.60
CA GLN A 114 29.34 10.61 -8.20
C GLN A 114 28.11 11.52 -8.21
N LEU A 115 26.90 10.97 -8.41
CA LEU A 115 25.67 11.73 -8.27
C LEU A 115 25.47 12.22 -6.82
N GLU A 116 25.80 11.41 -5.81
CA GLU A 116 25.76 11.83 -4.41
C GLU A 116 26.84 12.87 -4.06
N ILE A 117 28.09 12.68 -4.53
CA ILE A 117 29.19 13.63 -4.33
C ILE A 117 28.86 15.02 -4.90
N HIS A 118 28.14 15.06 -6.03
CA HIS A 118 27.79 16.30 -6.71
C HIS A 118 26.43 16.88 -6.30
N LYS A 119 25.82 16.41 -5.20
CA LYS A 119 24.68 17.08 -4.59
C LYS A 119 25.10 18.41 -3.98
N LEU A 120 24.30 19.43 -4.25
CA LEU A 120 24.49 20.78 -3.72
C LEU A 120 23.67 21.06 -2.45
N GLN A 121 22.86 20.08 -2.03
CA GLN A 121 22.03 20.18 -0.84
C GLN A 121 22.07 18.88 -0.03
N ALA A 122 22.05 19.01 1.29
CA ALA A 122 21.91 17.91 2.23
C ALA A 122 20.45 17.39 2.24
N SER A 123 20.00 16.84 1.11
CA SER A 123 18.69 16.21 0.99
C SER A 123 18.80 14.70 1.29
N PRO A 124 17.85 14.12 2.06
CA PRO A 124 17.78 12.67 2.25
C PRO A 124 17.34 11.93 0.97
N LEU A 125 16.86 12.66 -0.05
CA LEU A 125 16.49 12.09 -1.33
C LEU A 125 17.72 11.81 -2.18
N ASN A 126 17.71 10.67 -2.86
CA ASN A 126 18.73 10.31 -3.83
C ASN A 126 18.29 10.81 -5.22
N PRO A 127 19.20 11.31 -6.06
CA PRO A 127 18.90 11.65 -7.44
C PRO A 127 18.58 10.39 -8.26
N SER A 128 17.86 10.56 -9.37
CA SER A 128 17.64 9.46 -10.32
C SER A 128 18.94 9.10 -11.06
N VAL A 129 19.14 7.83 -11.40
CA VAL A 129 20.23 7.39 -12.30
C VAL A 129 20.14 8.04 -13.69
N GLU A 130 18.96 8.52 -14.05
CA GLU A 130 18.71 9.24 -15.29
C GLU A 130 19.12 10.71 -15.23
N SER A 131 19.65 11.20 -14.10
CA SER A 131 20.08 12.60 -13.96
C SER A 131 21.08 13.01 -15.07
N PHE A 132 21.90 12.09 -15.57
CA PHE A 132 22.78 12.35 -16.70
C PHE A 132 22.03 12.63 -18.01
N LEU A 133 20.91 11.94 -18.27
CA LEU A 133 20.06 12.21 -19.44
C LEU A 133 19.56 13.65 -19.39
N HIS A 134 19.06 14.05 -18.22
CA HIS A 134 18.61 15.42 -17.98
C HIS A 134 19.75 16.44 -18.09
N ALA A 135 20.96 16.12 -17.59
CA ALA A 135 22.12 16.99 -17.65
C ALA A 135 22.67 17.21 -19.07
N PHE A 136 22.64 16.18 -19.92
CA PHE A 136 23.30 16.22 -21.24
C PHE A 136 22.45 16.87 -22.34
N LEU A 137 21.13 16.92 -22.17
CA LEU A 137 20.27 17.70 -23.05
C LEU A 137 20.47 19.21 -22.76
N PRO A 138 20.66 20.06 -23.78
CA PRO A 138 20.99 21.47 -23.58
C PRO A 138 19.82 22.30 -23.02
N HIS A 139 18.59 21.87 -23.28
CA HIS A 139 17.36 22.58 -22.92
C HIS A 139 17.20 22.76 -21.42
N ARG A 140 16.54 23.85 -21.05
CA ARG A 140 16.35 24.24 -19.66
C ARG A 140 15.39 23.32 -18.90
N TYR A 141 14.31 22.89 -19.55
CA TYR A 141 13.30 21.98 -19.02
C TYR A 141 13.34 20.65 -19.77
N VAL A 142 13.27 19.54 -19.03
CA VAL A 142 13.24 18.19 -19.60
C VAL A 142 12.19 17.37 -18.86
N ASP A 143 11.28 16.77 -19.62
CA ASP A 143 10.22 15.88 -19.18
C ASP A 143 10.47 14.48 -19.71
N HIS A 144 10.34 13.48 -18.85
CA HIS A 144 10.38 12.08 -19.21
C HIS A 144 9.18 11.35 -18.61
N THR A 145 8.36 10.73 -19.46
CA THR A 145 7.17 9.98 -19.06
C THR A 145 7.15 8.59 -19.70
N GLN A 146 6.32 7.72 -19.14
CA GLN A 146 6.09 6.34 -19.59
C GLN A 146 4.67 6.21 -20.11
N ALA A 147 4.26 7.15 -20.97
CA ALA A 147 2.87 7.25 -21.40
C ALA A 147 2.38 5.98 -22.10
N ASP A 148 1.19 5.50 -21.75
CA ASP A 148 0.65 4.22 -22.23
C ASP A 148 0.57 4.16 -23.75
N SER A 149 0.08 5.23 -24.37
CA SER A 149 -0.05 5.32 -25.83
C SER A 149 1.32 5.23 -26.53
N ILE A 150 2.38 5.74 -25.90
CA ILE A 150 3.74 5.58 -26.40
C ILE A 150 4.20 4.13 -26.21
N LEU A 151 3.97 3.54 -25.03
CA LEU A 151 4.38 2.17 -24.74
C LEU A 151 3.69 1.14 -25.64
N ILE A 152 2.41 1.35 -25.98
CA ILE A 152 1.65 0.55 -26.95
C ILE A 152 2.34 0.53 -28.33
N LEU A 153 2.93 1.65 -28.75
CA LEU A 153 3.65 1.76 -30.03
C LEU A 153 5.07 1.20 -29.94
N THR A 154 5.75 1.41 -28.80
CA THR A 154 7.13 0.96 -28.64
C THR A 154 7.25 -0.55 -28.45
N ASN A 155 6.27 -1.18 -27.80
CA ASN A 155 6.30 -2.62 -27.48
C ASN A 155 5.76 -3.47 -28.63
N GLN A 156 6.31 -3.26 -29.83
CA GLN A 156 5.87 -3.88 -31.07
C GLN A 156 7.10 -4.40 -31.84
N LYS A 157 7.00 -5.57 -32.49
CA LYS A 157 8.12 -6.10 -33.32
C LYS A 157 8.60 -5.14 -34.43
N LYS A 158 7.75 -4.21 -34.88
CA LYS A 158 8.06 -3.19 -35.91
C LYS A 158 7.82 -1.76 -35.39
N SER A 159 8.21 -1.49 -34.15
CA SER A 159 7.92 -0.24 -33.44
C SER A 159 8.41 1.02 -34.15
N THR A 160 9.62 1.06 -34.70
CA THR A 160 10.19 2.28 -35.33
C THR A 160 9.30 2.88 -36.42
N LYS A 161 8.69 2.04 -37.26
CA LYS A 161 7.78 2.52 -38.31
C LYS A 161 6.49 3.07 -37.71
N LEU A 162 5.88 2.34 -36.78
CA LEU A 162 4.65 2.75 -36.11
C LEU A 162 4.82 4.07 -35.35
N ILE A 163 5.93 4.23 -34.63
CA ILE A 163 6.26 5.45 -33.90
C ILE A 163 6.37 6.64 -34.87
N ARG A 164 7.10 6.46 -35.99
CA ARG A 164 7.26 7.53 -36.98
C ARG A 164 5.95 7.88 -37.68
N ASP A 165 5.13 6.88 -38.02
CA ASP A 165 3.82 7.08 -38.64
C ASP A 165 2.85 7.80 -37.68
N ALA A 166 2.97 7.57 -36.37
CA ALA A 166 2.12 8.18 -35.35
C ALA A 166 2.56 9.60 -34.96
N LEU A 167 3.87 9.80 -34.75
CA LEU A 167 4.39 11.01 -34.12
C LEU A 167 4.99 12.01 -35.12
N GLY A 168 5.30 11.56 -36.34
CA GLY A 168 5.90 12.37 -37.39
C GLY A 168 7.43 12.29 -37.43
N THR A 169 8.06 13.28 -38.07
CA THR A 169 9.50 13.28 -38.37
C THR A 169 10.36 14.08 -37.39
N ARG A 170 9.78 14.96 -36.57
CA ARG A 170 10.49 15.79 -35.58
C ARG A 170 10.80 15.06 -34.27
N ILE A 171 11.06 13.76 -34.36
CA ILE A 171 11.37 12.91 -33.20
C ILE A 171 12.64 12.09 -33.43
N GLY A 172 13.40 11.90 -32.35
CA GLY A 172 14.43 10.86 -32.27
C GLY A 172 13.80 9.53 -31.86
N ILE A 173 14.29 8.42 -32.41
CA ILE A 173 13.90 7.07 -31.96
C ILE A 173 15.19 6.33 -31.59
N LEU A 174 15.26 5.86 -30.35
CA LEU A 174 16.40 5.12 -29.83
C LEU A 174 16.00 3.71 -29.39
N PRO A 175 16.85 2.70 -29.65
CA PRO A 175 16.66 1.38 -29.05
C PRO A 175 16.80 1.48 -27.53
N TYR A 176 16.22 0.52 -26.82
CA TYR A 176 16.40 0.41 -25.38
C TYR A 176 17.89 0.27 -25.03
N SER A 177 18.30 0.95 -23.97
CA SER A 177 19.57 0.70 -23.28
C SER A 177 19.40 0.93 -21.78
N LEU A 178 20.25 0.32 -20.95
CA LEU A 178 20.13 0.41 -19.50
C LEU A 178 20.17 1.89 -19.05
N PRO A 179 19.20 2.36 -18.25
CA PRO A 179 19.21 3.73 -17.73
C PRO A 179 20.47 4.05 -16.93
N GLY A 180 21.11 5.17 -17.27
CA GLY A 180 22.41 5.60 -16.77
C GLY A 180 23.21 6.34 -17.84
N LEU A 181 24.54 6.34 -17.71
CA LEU A 181 25.44 7.03 -18.65
C LEU A 181 25.28 6.58 -20.13
N PRO A 182 25.15 5.28 -20.48
CA PRO A 182 25.02 4.87 -21.88
C PRO A 182 23.77 5.44 -22.55
N LEU A 183 22.61 5.37 -21.88
CA LEU A 183 21.36 5.93 -22.36
C LEU A 183 21.46 7.46 -22.49
N ALA A 184 22.00 8.14 -21.47
CA ALA A 184 22.18 9.58 -21.50
C ALA A 184 23.03 10.05 -22.69
N ARG A 185 24.13 9.34 -23.00
CA ARG A 185 24.97 9.63 -24.17
C ARG A 185 24.22 9.38 -25.48
N ALA A 186 23.46 8.28 -25.58
CA ALA A 186 22.67 7.98 -26.77
C ALA A 186 21.62 9.06 -27.05
N VAL A 187 20.91 9.52 -26.01
CA VAL A 187 19.94 10.62 -26.07
C VAL A 187 20.60 11.92 -26.54
N ALA A 188 21.71 12.32 -25.91
CA ALA A 188 22.42 13.54 -26.29
C ALA A 188 22.96 13.47 -27.73
N ASN A 189 23.55 12.34 -28.13
CA ASN A 189 24.06 12.15 -29.48
C ASN A 189 22.95 12.15 -30.54
N GLN A 190 21.74 11.68 -30.19
CA GLN A 190 20.60 11.73 -31.08
C GLN A 190 20.15 13.17 -31.34
N TYR A 191 20.14 14.00 -30.29
CA TYR A 191 19.82 15.42 -30.41
C TYR A 191 20.92 16.17 -31.20
N ASP A 192 22.19 15.97 -30.88
CA ASP A 192 23.30 16.65 -31.57
C ASP A 192 23.34 16.38 -33.08
N LYS A 193 22.87 15.19 -33.52
CA LYS A 193 22.74 14.84 -34.94
C LYS A 193 21.58 15.54 -35.64
N ASN A 194 20.51 15.87 -34.91
CA ASN A 194 19.34 16.53 -35.45
C ASN A 194 18.70 17.45 -34.39
N PRO A 195 19.19 18.69 -34.25
CA PRO A 195 18.68 19.63 -33.24
C PRO A 195 17.23 20.07 -33.46
N GLU A 196 16.61 19.76 -34.61
CA GLU A 196 15.21 20.09 -34.93
C GLU A 196 14.20 19.13 -34.29
N ILE A 197 14.66 18.07 -33.60
CA ILE A 197 13.75 17.16 -32.91
C ILE A 197 13.20 17.80 -31.63
N GLU A 198 11.92 17.56 -31.36
CA GLU A 198 11.21 18.11 -30.20
C GLU A 198 10.99 17.06 -29.12
N ALA A 199 11.17 15.78 -29.47
CA ALA A 199 11.03 14.65 -28.56
C ALA A 199 11.96 13.50 -28.95
N ILE A 200 12.28 12.64 -27.98
CA ILE A 200 13.01 11.39 -28.18
C ILE A 200 12.19 10.25 -27.60
N VAL A 201 11.88 9.24 -28.41
CA VAL A 201 11.21 8.00 -27.98
C VAL A 201 12.26 6.93 -27.77
N ILE A 202 12.29 6.36 -26.57
CA ILE A 202 13.14 5.23 -26.20
C ILE A 202 12.27 3.98 -26.22
N VAL A 203 12.59 3.06 -27.12
CA VAL A 203 11.81 1.82 -27.31
C VAL A 203 11.75 1.04 -25.99
N ASN A 204 10.55 0.56 -25.62
CA ASN A 204 10.23 -0.13 -24.36
C ASN A 204 10.41 0.68 -23.06
N HIS A 205 10.63 2.00 -23.13
CA HIS A 205 10.88 2.83 -21.95
C HIS A 205 9.96 4.05 -21.86
N GLY A 206 9.77 4.78 -22.95
CA GLY A 206 8.87 5.94 -22.97
C GLY A 206 9.35 7.08 -23.87
N ILE A 207 8.96 8.30 -23.51
CA ILE A 207 9.21 9.52 -24.29
C ILE A 207 9.88 10.58 -23.43
N VAL A 208 10.79 11.33 -24.04
CA VAL A 208 11.45 12.50 -23.46
C VAL A 208 11.10 13.72 -24.32
N THR A 209 10.54 14.76 -23.72
CA THR A 209 10.36 16.07 -24.34
C THR A 209 11.17 17.12 -23.59
N PHE A 210 11.45 18.23 -24.25
CA PHE A 210 12.31 19.26 -23.70
C PHE A 210 11.98 20.63 -24.29
N GLY A 211 12.34 21.69 -23.59
CA GLY A 211 12.08 23.08 -23.98
C GLY A 211 12.83 24.09 -23.12
N ASP A 212 12.82 25.36 -23.51
CA ASP A 212 13.49 26.43 -22.78
C ASP A 212 12.61 27.05 -21.68
N ASP A 213 11.31 26.76 -21.70
CA ASP A 213 10.33 27.11 -20.69
C ASP A 213 9.46 25.89 -20.31
N ALA A 214 8.81 25.97 -19.14
CA ALA A 214 8.01 24.89 -18.57
C ALA A 214 6.80 24.53 -19.43
N VAL A 215 6.17 25.52 -20.07
CA VAL A 215 4.96 25.33 -20.87
C VAL A 215 5.31 24.56 -22.13
N THR A 216 6.35 24.98 -22.84
CA THR A 216 6.79 24.33 -24.08
C THR A 216 7.15 22.86 -23.86
N SER A 217 7.88 22.51 -22.80
CA SER A 217 8.25 21.11 -22.55
C SER A 217 7.03 20.23 -22.22
N TYR A 218 6.10 20.77 -21.43
CA TYR A 218 4.84 20.13 -21.06
C TYR A 218 3.88 19.99 -22.26
N GLU A 219 3.64 21.05 -23.02
CA GLU A 219 2.74 21.04 -24.18
C GLU A 219 3.24 20.09 -25.27
N ARG A 220 4.55 20.01 -25.48
CA ARG A 220 5.14 19.00 -26.37
C ARG A 220 4.82 17.57 -25.90
N MET A 221 4.90 17.31 -24.60
CA MET A 221 4.54 16.01 -24.04
C MET A 221 3.08 15.67 -24.35
N ILE A 222 2.17 16.60 -24.06
CA ILE A 222 0.73 16.43 -24.33
C ILE A 222 0.47 16.24 -25.82
N GLU A 223 1.11 17.04 -26.68
CA GLU A 223 0.94 16.97 -28.13
C GLU A 223 1.36 15.59 -28.68
N TYR A 224 2.58 15.13 -28.38
CA TYR A 224 3.09 13.86 -28.91
C TYR A 224 2.31 12.66 -28.37
N VAL A 225 1.92 12.67 -27.10
CA VAL A 225 1.05 11.62 -26.53
C VAL A 225 -0.33 11.65 -27.19
N SER A 226 -0.91 12.83 -27.43
CA SER A 226 -2.19 12.99 -28.14
C SER A 226 -2.13 12.46 -29.56
N ARG A 227 -1.02 12.69 -30.27
CA ARG A 227 -0.80 12.13 -31.63
C ARG A 227 -0.76 10.61 -31.59
N ALA A 228 -0.10 10.01 -30.60
CA ALA A 228 -0.11 8.56 -30.41
C ALA A 228 -1.53 8.02 -30.14
N GLU A 229 -2.29 8.66 -29.24
CA GLU A 229 -3.69 8.31 -28.97
C GLU A 229 -4.54 8.39 -30.23
N ALA A 230 -4.41 9.46 -31.01
CA ALA A 230 -5.13 9.67 -32.26
C ALA A 230 -4.80 8.63 -33.33
N PHE A 231 -3.57 8.11 -33.33
CA PHE A 231 -3.16 7.04 -34.22
C PHE A 231 -3.64 5.65 -33.77
N ILE A 232 -3.69 5.40 -32.46
CA ILE A 232 -4.11 4.12 -31.88
C ILE A 232 -5.63 3.95 -31.96
N LYS A 233 -6.39 4.95 -31.53
CA LYS A 233 -7.83 4.86 -31.29
C LYS A 233 -8.62 4.33 -32.50
N PRO A 234 -8.45 4.82 -33.74
CA PRO A 234 -9.17 4.29 -34.90
C PRO A 234 -8.85 2.82 -35.22
N LYS A 235 -7.67 2.33 -34.82
CA LYS A 235 -7.24 0.94 -35.09
C LYS A 235 -7.82 -0.07 -34.12
N ILE A 236 -8.31 0.39 -32.96
CA ILE A 236 -8.88 -0.45 -31.91
C ILE A 236 -10.38 -0.22 -31.69
N TYR A 237 -10.93 0.96 -32.04
CA TYR A 237 -12.30 1.36 -31.72
C TYR A 237 -13.40 0.41 -32.22
N ALA A 238 -13.16 -0.30 -33.33
CA ALA A 238 -14.10 -1.27 -33.89
C ALA A 238 -13.77 -2.74 -33.55
N LYS A 239 -12.75 -2.99 -32.74
CA LYS A 239 -12.26 -4.33 -32.43
C LYS A 239 -12.58 -4.69 -30.98
N THR A 240 -13.11 -5.88 -30.76
CA THR A 240 -13.16 -6.46 -29.42
C THR A 240 -11.73 -6.70 -28.95
N LEU A 241 -11.35 -6.11 -27.81
CA LEU A 241 -10.00 -6.24 -27.25
C LEU A 241 -9.71 -7.66 -26.76
N THR A 242 -10.73 -8.35 -26.25
CA THR A 242 -10.64 -9.70 -25.70
C THR A 242 -11.48 -10.69 -26.52
N THR A 243 -11.13 -11.97 -26.45
CA THR A 243 -11.94 -13.05 -27.01
C THR A 243 -12.45 -13.92 -25.87
N ALA A 244 -13.77 -13.98 -25.66
CA ALA A 244 -14.35 -14.75 -24.56
C ALA A 244 -14.04 -16.26 -24.64
N ARG A 245 -13.89 -16.90 -23.48
CA ARG A 245 -13.84 -18.36 -23.33
C ARG A 245 -15.25 -18.89 -23.06
N GLU A 246 -15.66 -19.93 -23.79
CA GLU A 246 -17.02 -20.50 -23.67
C GLU A 246 -17.30 -21.20 -22.33
N ASN A 247 -16.25 -21.70 -21.66
CA ASN A 247 -16.35 -22.54 -20.46
C ASN A 247 -16.05 -21.81 -19.15
N VAL A 248 -16.03 -20.47 -19.15
CA VAL A 248 -15.70 -19.68 -17.97
C VAL A 248 -16.82 -18.70 -17.71
N ALA A 249 -17.40 -18.75 -16.52
CA ALA A 249 -18.44 -17.84 -16.08
C ALA A 249 -18.03 -17.16 -14.77
N THR A 250 -18.53 -15.94 -14.56
CA THR A 250 -18.42 -15.24 -13.29
C THR A 250 -19.08 -16.07 -12.19
N PRO A 251 -18.39 -16.33 -11.06
CA PRO A 251 -18.97 -17.09 -9.95
C PRO A 251 -20.22 -16.41 -9.36
N LYS A 252 -21.19 -17.20 -8.87
CA LYS A 252 -22.42 -16.67 -8.25
C LYS A 252 -22.15 -15.97 -6.90
N GLU A 253 -21.21 -16.48 -6.12
CA GLU A 253 -20.83 -15.95 -4.80
C GLU A 253 -19.55 -15.11 -4.91
N LEU A 254 -19.57 -14.12 -5.83
CA LEU A 254 -18.39 -13.35 -6.22
C LEU A 254 -17.65 -12.74 -5.02
N GLU A 255 -18.37 -12.04 -4.13
CA GLU A 255 -17.77 -11.32 -3.00
C GLU A 255 -17.10 -12.27 -2.01
N PHE A 256 -17.78 -13.38 -1.67
CA PHE A 256 -17.24 -14.38 -0.76
C PHE A 256 -16.02 -15.10 -1.35
N LEU A 257 -16.07 -15.45 -2.64
CA LEU A 257 -14.94 -16.09 -3.32
C LEU A 257 -13.76 -15.14 -3.49
N ALA A 258 -13.99 -13.86 -3.76
CA ALA A 258 -12.95 -12.84 -3.77
C ALA A 258 -12.30 -12.69 -2.38
N ALA A 259 -13.09 -12.69 -1.30
CA ALA A 259 -12.58 -12.68 0.06
C ALA A 259 -11.69 -13.91 0.33
N CYS A 260 -12.17 -15.11 -0.01
CA CYS A 260 -11.41 -16.35 0.13
C CYS A 260 -10.12 -16.33 -0.70
N PHE A 261 -10.18 -15.85 -1.94
CA PHE A 261 -9.04 -15.73 -2.84
C PHE A 261 -7.95 -14.86 -2.23
N SER A 262 -8.32 -13.67 -1.75
CA SER A 262 -7.38 -12.74 -1.10
C SER A 262 -6.71 -13.37 0.13
N GLN A 263 -7.46 -14.12 0.94
CA GLN A 263 -6.93 -14.82 2.11
C GLN A 263 -5.91 -15.90 1.72
N PHE A 264 -6.20 -16.68 0.67
CA PHE A 264 -5.31 -17.74 0.19
C PHE A 264 -4.02 -17.18 -0.40
N ILE A 265 -4.08 -16.21 -1.32
CA ILE A 265 -2.86 -15.64 -1.93
C ILE A 265 -1.96 -15.01 -0.88
N ARG A 266 -2.56 -14.35 0.12
CA ARG A 266 -1.83 -13.72 1.23
C ARG A 266 -1.13 -14.76 2.10
N GLY A 267 -1.81 -15.86 2.38
CA GLY A 267 -1.28 -16.99 3.13
C GLY A 267 -0.14 -17.70 2.41
N ALA A 268 -0.38 -18.12 1.17
CA ALA A 268 0.58 -18.84 0.35
C ALA A 268 1.85 -18.02 0.02
N CYS A 269 1.73 -16.68 -0.04
CA CYS A 269 2.88 -15.80 -0.27
C CYS A 269 3.60 -15.38 1.02
N ALA A 270 3.05 -15.65 2.20
CA ALA A 270 3.69 -15.27 3.45
C ALA A 270 4.98 -16.07 3.69
N HIS A 271 6.05 -15.41 4.11
CA HIS A 271 7.38 -16.02 4.22
C HIS A 271 8.21 -15.41 5.34
N ARG A 272 9.21 -16.14 5.82
CA ARG A 272 10.13 -15.60 6.84
C ARG A 272 11.33 -14.93 6.19
N THR A 273 11.74 -13.80 6.75
CA THR A 273 13.05 -13.19 6.44
C THR A 273 14.19 -14.09 6.92
N ASP A 274 15.42 -13.77 6.49
CA ASP A 274 16.67 -14.38 7.01
C ASP A 274 16.78 -14.30 8.55
N GLN A 275 16.13 -13.30 9.16
CA GLN A 275 16.09 -13.10 10.62
C GLN A 275 14.93 -13.84 11.31
N GLY A 276 14.18 -14.67 10.58
CA GLY A 276 13.07 -15.45 11.11
C GLY A 276 11.76 -14.69 11.28
N LYS A 277 11.71 -13.37 11.07
CA LYS A 277 10.47 -12.57 11.13
C LYS A 277 9.52 -12.97 9.99
N LEU A 278 8.28 -13.30 10.32
CA LEU A 278 7.23 -13.61 9.34
C LEU A 278 6.76 -12.34 8.63
N CYS A 279 6.76 -12.39 7.32
CA CYS A 279 6.36 -11.32 6.42
C CYS A 279 5.01 -11.68 5.85
N ARG A 280 4.07 -10.75 5.95
CA ARG A 280 2.75 -10.87 5.36
C ARG A 280 2.53 -9.69 4.41
N PHE A 281 1.66 -9.91 3.44
CA PHE A 281 1.29 -8.91 2.46
C PHE A 281 -0.06 -8.28 2.79
N ARG A 282 -0.34 -7.14 2.16
CA ARG A 282 -1.68 -6.58 1.96
C ARG A 282 -2.15 -6.96 0.58
N ALA A 283 -3.45 -7.12 0.41
CA ALA A 283 -4.05 -7.32 -0.90
C ALA A 283 -4.87 -6.10 -1.33
N GLU A 284 -4.96 -5.92 -2.64
CA GLU A 284 -5.91 -5.04 -3.31
C GLU A 284 -6.69 -5.88 -4.33
N TYR A 285 -8.01 -5.67 -4.42
CA TYR A 285 -8.90 -6.40 -5.31
C TYR A 285 -9.65 -5.44 -6.23
N ARG A 286 -9.61 -5.71 -7.55
CA ARG A 286 -10.35 -4.94 -8.56
C ARG A 286 -11.11 -5.84 -9.52
N ASN A 287 -12.37 -5.51 -9.73
CA ASN A 287 -13.31 -6.27 -10.56
C ASN A 287 -14.01 -5.40 -11.60
N THR A 288 -13.32 -4.38 -12.12
CA THR A 288 -13.87 -3.57 -13.22
C THR A 288 -14.26 -4.48 -14.39
N PRO A 289 -15.31 -4.15 -15.17
CA PRO A 289 -15.76 -5.00 -16.28
C PRO A 289 -14.64 -5.39 -17.25
N ASP A 290 -13.75 -4.44 -17.57
CA ASP A 290 -12.62 -4.67 -18.47
C ASP A 290 -11.62 -5.70 -17.90
N LEU A 291 -11.34 -5.66 -16.58
CA LEU A 291 -10.47 -6.64 -15.92
C LEU A 291 -11.12 -8.02 -15.83
N VAL A 292 -12.42 -8.08 -15.57
CA VAL A 292 -13.17 -9.34 -15.55
C VAL A 292 -13.19 -9.95 -16.96
N ASP A 293 -13.46 -9.15 -18.00
CA ASP A 293 -13.44 -9.59 -19.39
C ASP A 293 -12.04 -10.05 -19.82
N ALA A 294 -11.00 -9.32 -19.43
CA ALA A 294 -9.61 -9.73 -19.65
C ALA A 294 -9.30 -11.06 -18.95
N SER A 295 -9.73 -11.24 -17.70
CA SER A 295 -9.53 -12.48 -16.94
C SER A 295 -10.25 -13.70 -17.54
N ASN A 296 -11.38 -13.47 -18.21
CA ASN A 296 -12.17 -14.51 -18.87
C ASN A 296 -11.74 -14.80 -20.31
N SER A 297 -10.78 -14.02 -20.83
CA SER A 297 -10.41 -14.06 -22.24
C SER A 297 -9.47 -15.23 -22.59
N LYS A 298 -9.40 -15.56 -23.88
CA LYS A 298 -8.39 -16.50 -24.40
C LYS A 298 -6.98 -15.93 -24.27
N GLU A 299 -6.86 -14.61 -24.29
CA GLU A 299 -5.62 -13.86 -24.16
C GLU A 299 -5.09 -13.80 -22.70
N ALA A 300 -5.89 -14.16 -21.70
CA ALA A 300 -5.60 -13.98 -20.28
C ALA A 300 -4.25 -14.57 -19.82
N ARG A 301 -3.95 -15.81 -20.23
CA ARG A 301 -2.67 -16.47 -19.89
C ARG A 301 -1.50 -15.74 -20.54
N ASP A 302 -1.61 -15.42 -21.83
CA ASP A 302 -0.57 -14.73 -22.58
C ASP A 302 -0.29 -13.34 -22.02
N LEU A 303 -1.33 -12.62 -21.57
CA LEU A 303 -1.18 -11.32 -20.89
C LEU A 303 -0.30 -11.43 -19.63
N CYS A 304 -0.43 -12.52 -18.88
CA CYS A 304 0.30 -12.73 -17.63
C CYS A 304 1.77 -13.12 -17.85
N VAL A 305 2.08 -13.90 -18.89
CA VAL A 305 3.43 -14.45 -19.11
C VAL A 305 4.27 -13.69 -20.14
N SER A 306 3.68 -12.79 -20.95
CA SER A 306 4.35 -12.09 -22.05
C SER A 306 5.41 -11.04 -21.64
N GLY A 307 5.86 -10.99 -20.39
CA GLY A 307 6.87 -10.02 -19.90
C GLY A 307 6.33 -8.60 -19.67
N VAL A 308 7.13 -7.71 -19.11
CA VAL A 308 6.67 -6.39 -18.63
C VAL A 308 6.53 -5.34 -19.75
N LEU A 309 5.69 -4.33 -19.52
CA LEU A 309 5.48 -3.20 -20.45
C LEU A 309 6.68 -2.23 -20.47
N THR A 310 7.23 -1.91 -19.31
CA THR A 310 8.45 -1.12 -19.15
C THR A 310 9.28 -1.76 -18.03
N PRO A 311 10.62 -1.71 -18.11
CA PRO A 311 11.47 -2.30 -17.07
C PRO A 311 11.22 -1.72 -15.67
N ASP A 312 10.77 -0.47 -15.54
CA ASP A 312 10.57 0.15 -14.22
C ASP A 312 9.47 -0.53 -13.39
N HIS A 313 8.47 -1.11 -14.07
CA HIS A 313 7.35 -1.78 -13.42
C HIS A 313 7.77 -3.04 -12.64
N VAL A 314 8.85 -3.72 -13.07
CA VAL A 314 9.30 -5.00 -12.46
C VAL A 314 9.58 -4.85 -10.96
N THR A 315 10.04 -3.67 -10.55
CA THR A 315 10.39 -3.38 -9.16
C THR A 315 9.20 -3.46 -8.21
N ARG A 316 7.98 -3.39 -8.74
CA ARG A 316 6.72 -3.46 -7.98
C ARG A 316 5.90 -4.71 -8.29
N THR A 317 5.90 -5.16 -9.55
CA THR A 317 5.00 -6.23 -10.01
C THR A 317 5.68 -7.57 -10.26
N LYS A 318 7.02 -7.65 -10.18
CA LYS A 318 7.83 -8.75 -10.73
C LYS A 318 7.75 -8.84 -12.25
N ASN A 319 8.46 -9.82 -12.82
CA ASN A 319 8.64 -10.01 -14.26
C ASN A 319 7.40 -10.63 -14.95
N ARG A 320 6.52 -11.31 -14.22
CA ARG A 320 5.31 -11.99 -14.72
C ARG A 320 4.17 -11.90 -13.71
N PHE A 321 2.94 -12.19 -14.16
CA PHE A 321 1.76 -12.33 -13.31
C PHE A 321 1.36 -13.80 -13.18
N VAL A 322 0.62 -14.14 -12.13
CA VAL A 322 -0.01 -15.47 -11.98
C VAL A 322 -1.41 -15.43 -12.58
N TYR A 323 -1.77 -16.45 -13.37
CA TYR A 323 -3.10 -16.57 -13.94
C TYR A 323 -3.85 -17.78 -13.36
N ILE A 324 -4.96 -17.52 -12.68
CA ILE A 324 -5.86 -18.57 -12.18
C ILE A 324 -6.98 -18.76 -13.21
N ASP A 325 -6.86 -19.84 -13.99
CA ASP A 325 -7.68 -20.04 -15.20
C ASP A 325 -9.15 -20.43 -14.98
N SER A 326 -9.52 -20.73 -13.74
CA SER A 326 -10.84 -21.20 -13.31
C SER A 326 -10.96 -21.11 -11.78
N ILE A 327 -12.18 -20.85 -11.30
CA ILE A 327 -12.50 -20.80 -9.87
C ILE A 327 -13.32 -22.04 -9.50
N PRO A 328 -12.75 -22.98 -8.73
CA PRO A 328 -13.48 -24.15 -8.24
C PRO A 328 -14.69 -23.74 -7.39
N GLN A 329 -15.74 -24.56 -7.38
CA GLN A 329 -16.92 -24.32 -6.54
C GLN A 329 -16.63 -24.54 -5.06
N HIS A 330 -15.73 -25.49 -4.73
CA HIS A 330 -15.33 -25.74 -3.35
C HIS A 330 -14.10 -24.89 -2.98
N VAL A 331 -14.18 -24.26 -1.81
CA VAL A 331 -13.15 -23.34 -1.31
C VAL A 331 -11.81 -24.03 -1.07
N ASP A 332 -11.81 -25.29 -0.65
CA ASP A 332 -10.57 -26.04 -0.42
C ASP A 332 -9.84 -26.35 -1.73
N ASP A 333 -10.58 -26.69 -2.79
CA ASP A 333 -10.02 -26.89 -4.14
C ASP A 333 -9.44 -25.58 -4.70
N LEU A 334 -10.09 -24.45 -4.41
CA LEU A 334 -9.56 -23.13 -4.76
C LEU A 334 -8.22 -22.87 -4.06
N GLY A 335 -8.13 -23.14 -2.75
CA GLY A 335 -6.88 -22.99 -1.99
C GLY A 335 -5.75 -23.85 -2.56
N ALA A 336 -6.02 -25.13 -2.83
CA ALA A 336 -5.03 -26.04 -3.42
C ALA A 336 -4.55 -25.58 -4.80
N LYS A 337 -5.48 -25.10 -5.65
CA LYS A 337 -5.14 -24.55 -6.97
C LYS A 337 -4.26 -23.30 -6.85
N ILE A 338 -4.63 -22.35 -5.99
CA ILE A 338 -3.85 -21.11 -5.78
C ILE A 338 -2.42 -21.43 -5.33
N THR A 339 -2.26 -22.31 -4.33
CA THR A 339 -0.95 -22.71 -3.83
C THR A 339 -0.08 -23.30 -4.94
N ARG A 340 -0.63 -24.22 -5.75
CA ARG A 340 0.11 -24.82 -6.87
C ARG A 340 0.60 -23.78 -7.88
N GLU A 341 -0.25 -22.84 -8.31
CA GLU A 341 0.14 -21.82 -9.31
C GLU A 341 1.15 -20.82 -8.72
N ILE A 342 1.13 -20.58 -7.40
CA ILE A 342 2.16 -19.79 -6.70
C ILE A 342 3.48 -20.56 -6.63
N ASP A 343 3.46 -21.84 -6.28
CA ASP A 343 4.67 -22.67 -6.21
C ASP A 343 5.34 -22.76 -7.60
N GLU A 344 4.55 -22.98 -8.66
CA GLU A 344 5.05 -22.95 -10.05
C GLU A 344 5.70 -21.60 -10.41
N PHE A 345 5.08 -20.47 -10.03
CA PHE A 345 5.68 -19.15 -10.23
C PHE A 345 7.00 -19.00 -9.45
N VAL A 346 7.03 -19.45 -8.20
CA VAL A 346 8.21 -19.35 -7.33
C VAL A 346 9.38 -20.14 -7.93
N ASP A 347 9.14 -21.35 -8.40
CA ASP A 347 10.14 -22.19 -9.07
C ASP A 347 10.66 -21.52 -10.35
N GLU A 348 9.76 -21.04 -11.23
CA GLU A 348 10.14 -20.32 -12.45
C GLU A 348 10.96 -19.05 -12.16
N TYR A 349 10.59 -18.30 -11.13
CA TYR A 349 11.27 -17.07 -10.75
C TYR A 349 12.67 -17.36 -10.18
N GLN A 350 12.83 -18.44 -9.40
CA GLN A 350 14.13 -18.88 -8.92
C GLN A 350 15.03 -19.36 -10.06
N ASP A 351 14.49 -20.12 -11.01
CA ASP A 351 15.19 -20.55 -12.21
C ASP A 351 15.64 -19.36 -13.07
N TYR A 352 14.75 -18.38 -13.26
CA TYR A 352 15.07 -17.11 -13.92
C TYR A 352 16.26 -16.41 -13.25
N PHE A 353 16.24 -16.29 -11.92
CA PHE A 353 17.34 -15.69 -11.18
C PHE A 353 18.66 -16.47 -11.36
N GLN A 354 18.63 -17.79 -11.21
CA GLN A 354 19.84 -18.62 -11.32
C GLN A 354 20.43 -18.57 -12.74
N GLN A 355 19.59 -18.69 -13.77
CA GLN A 355 20.03 -18.62 -15.16
C GLN A 355 20.72 -17.28 -15.48
N GLN A 356 20.19 -16.15 -14.97
CA GLN A 356 20.79 -14.83 -15.19
C GLN A 356 22.12 -14.66 -14.43
N VAL A 357 22.21 -15.16 -13.20
CA VAL A 357 23.42 -15.08 -12.39
C VAL A 357 24.53 -15.97 -12.97
N THR A 358 24.21 -17.21 -13.36
CA THR A 358 25.19 -18.16 -13.91
C THR A 358 25.66 -17.75 -15.29
N SER A 359 24.75 -17.40 -16.21
CA SER A 359 25.11 -17.07 -17.60
C SER A 359 25.98 -15.81 -17.72
N ARG A 360 25.97 -14.96 -16.70
CA ARG A 360 26.70 -13.69 -16.65
C ARG A 360 27.81 -13.65 -15.59
N ALA A 361 28.05 -14.76 -14.90
CA ALA A 361 29.01 -14.86 -13.79
C ALA A 361 28.86 -13.73 -12.74
N LEU A 362 27.63 -13.42 -12.38
CA LEU A 362 27.32 -12.36 -11.41
C LEU A 362 27.30 -12.90 -9.98
N THR A 363 27.35 -12.00 -9.01
CA THR A 363 27.02 -12.29 -7.61
C THR A 363 25.98 -11.29 -7.16
N ARG A 364 24.76 -11.78 -6.85
CA ARG A 364 23.59 -10.99 -6.43
C ARG A 364 22.85 -11.73 -5.32
N LYS A 365 22.18 -10.99 -4.43
CA LYS A 365 21.26 -11.60 -3.44
C LYS A 365 19.91 -11.83 -4.12
N ALA A 366 19.31 -13.00 -3.92
CA ALA A 366 17.94 -13.26 -4.38
C ALA A 366 16.94 -12.34 -3.65
N LEU A 367 15.99 -11.77 -4.39
CA LEU A 367 14.80 -11.14 -3.80
C LEU A 367 13.81 -12.25 -3.41
N ASP A 368 12.75 -11.89 -2.66
CA ASP A 368 11.68 -12.84 -2.41
C ASP A 368 11.04 -13.28 -3.75
N PRO A 369 10.75 -14.58 -3.93
CA PRO A 369 10.30 -15.12 -5.21
C PRO A 369 8.77 -15.05 -5.39
N TYR A 370 8.04 -14.39 -4.48
CA TYR A 370 6.59 -14.47 -4.47
C TYR A 370 5.96 -13.50 -5.49
N PRO A 371 4.86 -13.92 -6.14
CA PRO A 371 4.15 -13.08 -7.10
C PRO A 371 3.55 -11.84 -6.43
N ARG A 372 3.31 -10.81 -7.24
CA ARG A 372 2.70 -9.54 -6.81
C ARG A 372 1.37 -9.25 -7.50
N VAL A 373 1.07 -9.96 -8.58
CA VAL A 373 -0.11 -9.72 -9.42
C VAL A 373 -0.71 -11.05 -9.82
N PHE A 374 -2.03 -11.15 -9.65
CA PHE A 374 -2.85 -12.31 -9.98
C PHE A 374 -4.01 -11.85 -10.85
N LEU A 375 -4.20 -12.51 -11.98
CA LEU A 375 -5.42 -12.38 -12.78
C LEU A 375 -6.22 -13.67 -12.59
N ALA A 376 -7.45 -13.55 -12.08
CA ALA A 376 -8.28 -14.69 -11.73
C ALA A 376 -9.56 -14.68 -12.56
N ALA A 377 -9.74 -15.73 -13.37
CA ALA A 377 -10.87 -15.90 -14.28
C ALA A 377 -12.22 -15.67 -13.57
N GLY A 378 -12.93 -14.64 -13.99
CA GLY A 378 -14.26 -14.29 -13.49
C GLY A 378 -14.26 -13.48 -12.20
N LEU A 379 -13.12 -13.37 -11.50
CA LEU A 379 -12.99 -12.52 -10.32
C LEU A 379 -12.37 -11.16 -10.65
N GLY A 380 -11.40 -11.11 -11.57
CA GLY A 380 -10.65 -9.90 -11.93
C GLY A 380 -9.20 -9.93 -11.43
N LEU A 381 -8.71 -8.78 -10.96
CA LEU A 381 -7.32 -8.54 -10.61
C LEU A 381 -7.13 -8.53 -9.09
N PHE A 382 -6.10 -9.21 -8.62
CA PHE A 382 -5.64 -9.13 -7.23
C PHE A 382 -4.14 -8.81 -7.21
N THR A 383 -3.72 -7.94 -6.31
CA THR A 383 -2.30 -7.62 -6.15
C THR A 383 -1.86 -7.66 -4.70
N LEU A 384 -0.56 -7.85 -4.48
CA LEU A 384 0.05 -7.90 -3.16
C LEU A 384 1.11 -6.80 -2.99
N GLY A 385 1.21 -6.25 -1.78
CA GLY A 385 2.25 -5.29 -1.38
C GLY A 385 2.55 -5.39 0.11
N TYR A 386 3.71 -4.89 0.59
CA TYR A 386 4.00 -4.93 2.03
C TYR A 386 3.18 -3.89 2.84
N SER A 387 2.60 -2.93 2.13
CA SER A 387 1.61 -1.96 2.60
C SER A 387 0.42 -1.95 1.64
N HIS A 388 -0.73 -1.42 2.06
CA HIS A 388 -1.90 -1.30 1.19
C HIS A 388 -1.59 -0.34 0.02
N ARG A 389 -0.84 0.74 0.29
CA ARG A 389 -0.34 1.64 -0.77
C ARG A 389 0.47 0.88 -1.82
N GLU A 390 1.39 0.00 -1.41
CA GLU A 390 2.17 -0.80 -2.38
C GLU A 390 1.29 -1.76 -3.19
N ALA A 391 0.26 -2.36 -2.58
CA ALA A 391 -0.68 -3.24 -3.29
C ALA A 391 -1.49 -2.46 -4.34
N VAL A 392 -1.99 -1.27 -4.00
CA VAL A 392 -2.66 -0.34 -4.93
C VAL A 392 -1.74 0.07 -6.07
N MET A 393 -0.48 0.42 -5.77
CA MET A 393 0.51 0.77 -6.80
C MET A 393 0.74 -0.39 -7.77
N ALA A 394 0.83 -1.63 -7.27
CA ALA A 394 0.93 -2.81 -8.11
C ALA A 394 -0.34 -3.04 -8.94
N ALA A 395 -1.53 -2.77 -8.39
CA ALA A 395 -2.81 -2.89 -9.11
C ALA A 395 -2.91 -1.90 -10.27
N ASP A 396 -2.57 -0.62 -10.04
CA ASP A 396 -2.55 0.41 -11.09
C ASP A 396 -1.59 0.02 -12.22
N ILE A 397 -0.36 -0.39 -11.89
CA ILE A 397 0.61 -0.85 -12.88
C ILE A 397 0.08 -2.07 -13.67
N ALA A 398 -0.53 -3.04 -12.99
CA ALA A 398 -1.03 -4.24 -13.62
C ALA A 398 -2.22 -3.96 -14.56
N GLU A 399 -3.15 -3.11 -14.14
CA GLU A 399 -4.32 -2.71 -14.94
C GLU A 399 -3.91 -1.99 -16.23
N HIS A 400 -3.01 -1.01 -16.12
CA HIS A 400 -2.44 -0.34 -17.27
C HIS A 400 -1.65 -1.30 -18.18
N THR A 401 -0.87 -2.21 -17.59
CA THR A 401 -0.13 -3.23 -18.35
C THR A 401 -1.06 -4.15 -19.13
N ILE A 402 -2.15 -4.64 -18.51
CA ILE A 402 -3.15 -5.48 -19.18
C ILE A 402 -3.81 -4.73 -20.34
N SER A 403 -4.26 -3.50 -20.09
CA SER A 403 -4.90 -2.66 -21.11
C SER A 403 -3.95 -2.38 -22.29
N ALA A 404 -2.72 -1.96 -22.02
CA ALA A 404 -1.73 -1.64 -23.04
C ALA A 404 -1.35 -2.87 -23.88
N LYS A 405 -1.17 -4.05 -23.26
CA LYS A 405 -0.88 -5.30 -23.97
C LYS A 405 -2.04 -5.72 -24.88
N LEU A 406 -3.28 -5.65 -24.40
CA LEU A 406 -4.46 -5.94 -25.21
C LEU A 406 -4.54 -5.01 -26.43
N GLN A 407 -4.36 -3.71 -26.24
CA GLN A 407 -4.37 -2.73 -27.33
C GLN A 407 -3.20 -2.98 -28.30
N ALA A 408 -2.00 -3.24 -27.79
CA ALA A 408 -0.83 -3.54 -28.60
C ALA A 408 -1.05 -4.77 -29.49
N GLY A 409 -1.64 -5.85 -28.94
CA GLY A 409 -1.99 -7.06 -29.67
C GLY A 409 -3.06 -6.87 -30.74
N LYS A 410 -3.86 -5.80 -30.70
CA LYS A 410 -4.83 -5.47 -31.76
C LYS A 410 -4.26 -4.58 -32.86
N ILE A 411 -3.17 -3.88 -32.59
CA ILE A 411 -2.44 -3.06 -33.59
C ILE A 411 -1.42 -3.91 -34.34
N GLY A 412 -0.70 -4.77 -33.62
CA GLY A 412 0.39 -5.58 -34.14
C GLY A 412 0.71 -6.75 -33.22
N GLU A 413 1.98 -7.09 -33.11
CA GLU A 413 2.46 -8.17 -32.23
C GLU A 413 3.26 -7.56 -31.09
N TYR A 414 2.79 -7.78 -29.87
CA TYR A 414 3.42 -7.30 -28.66
C TYR A 414 4.83 -7.88 -28.53
N ALA A 415 5.81 -7.01 -28.26
CA ALA A 415 7.20 -7.38 -28.05
C ALA A 415 7.71 -6.76 -26.74
N PRO A 416 7.92 -7.57 -25.68
CA PRO A 416 8.48 -7.08 -24.43
C PRO A 416 9.98 -6.80 -24.59
N ILE A 417 10.52 -6.11 -23.61
CA ILE A 417 11.96 -6.04 -23.38
C ILE A 417 12.52 -7.41 -22.97
N SER A 418 13.80 -7.68 -23.25
CA SER A 418 14.44 -8.95 -22.90
C SER A 418 14.53 -9.18 -21.39
N GLU A 419 14.40 -10.44 -20.97
CA GLU A 419 14.51 -10.84 -19.56
C GLU A 419 15.84 -10.45 -18.89
N SER A 420 16.92 -10.34 -19.68
CA SER A 420 18.22 -9.90 -19.18
C SER A 420 18.23 -8.42 -18.78
N HIS A 421 17.56 -7.56 -19.55
CA HIS A 421 17.40 -6.15 -19.19
C HIS A 421 16.42 -5.96 -18.02
N ILE A 422 15.37 -6.78 -17.95
CA ILE A 422 14.49 -6.82 -16.77
C ILE A 422 15.31 -7.17 -15.52
N PHE A 423 16.19 -8.17 -15.62
CA PHE A 423 17.05 -8.60 -14.52
C PHE A 423 17.97 -7.48 -14.06
N ASP A 424 18.56 -6.75 -15.01
CA ASP A 424 19.44 -5.62 -14.70
C ASP A 424 18.75 -4.56 -13.85
N VAL A 425 17.48 -4.27 -14.15
CA VAL A 425 16.70 -3.28 -13.40
C VAL A 425 16.24 -3.84 -12.06
N GLU A 426 15.68 -5.05 -12.02
CA GLU A 426 15.18 -5.68 -10.79
C GLU A 426 16.28 -5.94 -9.75
N TYR A 427 17.46 -6.36 -10.20
CA TYR A 427 18.56 -6.77 -9.34
C TYR A 427 19.68 -5.73 -9.22
N ARG A 428 19.45 -4.45 -9.54
CA ARG A 428 20.47 -3.39 -9.34
C ARG A 428 21.02 -3.40 -7.90
N ARG A 429 22.34 -3.38 -7.74
CA ARG A 429 23.00 -3.60 -6.43
C ARG A 429 22.55 -2.62 -5.36
N LEU A 430 22.34 -1.36 -5.74
CA LEU A 430 21.97 -0.30 -4.81
C LEU A 430 20.50 -0.37 -4.40
N GLN A 431 19.63 -0.83 -5.31
CA GLN A 431 18.26 -1.19 -4.95
C GLN A 431 18.25 -2.30 -3.89
N GLN A 432 19.14 -3.30 -4.01
CA GLN A 432 19.31 -4.32 -2.97
C GLN A 432 19.84 -3.74 -1.65
N LYS A 433 20.80 -2.81 -1.68
CA LYS A 433 21.29 -2.13 -0.48
C LYS A 433 20.18 -1.33 0.23
N LYS A 434 19.34 -0.60 -0.52
CA LYS A 434 18.18 0.13 0.02
C LYS A 434 17.16 -0.81 0.68
N LEU A 435 16.89 -1.96 0.05
CA LEU A 435 15.98 -2.98 0.60
C LEU A 435 16.56 -3.63 1.87
N ALA A 436 17.88 -3.85 1.92
CA ALA A 436 18.55 -4.48 3.06
C ALA A 436 18.67 -3.57 4.30
N GLN A 437 18.67 -2.25 4.13
CA GLN A 437 18.83 -1.27 5.22
C GLN A 437 17.52 -0.89 5.93
N ARG A 438 16.36 -1.31 5.41
CA ARG A 438 15.06 -1.01 6.03
C ARG A 438 14.77 -1.98 7.17
N SER A 439 14.89 -1.52 8.42
CA SER A 439 14.28 -2.20 9.56
C SER A 439 12.76 -2.16 9.41
N ARG A 440 12.10 -3.32 9.38
CA ARG A 440 10.64 -3.41 9.24
C ARG A 440 9.96 -3.13 10.57
N PRO A 441 9.02 -2.18 10.64
CA PRO A 441 8.26 -1.89 11.85
C PRO A 441 7.50 -3.11 12.38
N LEU A 442 7.13 -3.07 13.66
CA LEU A 442 6.81 -4.27 14.45
C LEU A 442 5.65 -5.07 13.85
N LEU A 443 4.57 -4.40 13.45
CA LEU A 443 3.35 -4.99 12.91
C LEU A 443 3.10 -4.68 11.43
N GLN A 444 4.12 -4.19 10.70
CA GLN A 444 4.03 -3.94 9.27
C GLN A 444 3.51 -5.18 8.52
N GLY A 445 2.54 -4.99 7.64
CA GLY A 445 1.90 -6.08 6.90
C GLY A 445 0.89 -6.87 7.73
N GLN A 446 0.54 -6.48 8.97
CA GLN A 446 -0.55 -7.09 9.77
C GLN A 446 -1.84 -6.24 9.83
N ILE A 447 -3.00 -6.87 9.69
CA ILE A 447 -4.33 -6.24 9.69
C ILE A 447 -4.99 -6.50 11.03
N ALA A 448 -5.40 -5.43 11.71
CA ALA A 448 -5.99 -5.47 13.03
C ALA A 448 -7.43 -4.98 13.02
N LEU A 449 -8.35 -5.83 13.49
CA LEU A 449 -9.75 -5.47 13.71
C LEU A 449 -10.00 -5.20 15.20
N ILE A 450 -10.63 -4.05 15.49
CA ILE A 450 -11.02 -3.67 16.85
C ILE A 450 -12.53 -3.47 16.88
N THR A 451 -13.24 -4.24 17.73
CA THR A 451 -14.67 -4.02 17.96
C THR A 451 -14.89 -3.04 19.11
N GLY A 452 -15.95 -2.24 19.06
CA GLY A 452 -16.18 -1.20 20.07
C GLY A 452 -15.11 -0.11 20.05
N SER A 453 -14.56 0.20 18.87
CA SER A 453 -13.41 1.10 18.74
C SER A 453 -13.75 2.58 18.96
N ALA A 454 -15.03 2.93 19.10
CA ALA A 454 -15.46 4.31 19.35
C ALA A 454 -15.35 4.74 20.83
N GLY A 455 -14.95 3.83 21.73
CA GLY A 455 -14.68 4.10 23.14
C GLY A 455 -13.19 4.30 23.46
N ALA A 456 -12.90 4.87 24.63
CA ALA A 456 -11.53 5.20 25.06
C ALA A 456 -10.52 4.06 24.91
N ILE A 457 -10.84 2.84 25.38
CA ILE A 457 -9.91 1.69 25.25
C ILE A 457 -9.70 1.33 23.78
N GLY A 458 -10.78 1.27 23.00
CA GLY A 458 -10.72 0.99 21.56
C GLY A 458 -9.85 1.99 20.80
N PHE A 459 -9.97 3.28 21.12
CA PHE A 459 -9.11 4.33 20.60
C PHE A 459 -7.63 4.10 20.95
N GLY A 460 -7.32 3.84 22.23
CA GLY A 460 -5.94 3.57 22.65
C GLY A 460 -5.31 2.34 21.99
N ILE A 461 -6.12 1.29 21.74
CA ILE A 461 -5.67 0.12 20.98
C ILE A 461 -5.36 0.50 19.53
N ALA A 462 -6.25 1.25 18.87
CA ALA A 462 -6.06 1.69 17.49
C ALA A 462 -4.80 2.56 17.33
N ASP A 463 -4.60 3.51 18.24
CA ASP A 463 -3.45 4.40 18.29
C ASP A 463 -2.12 3.63 18.39
N SER A 464 -2.01 2.72 19.37
CA SER A 464 -0.81 1.89 19.54
C SER A 464 -0.54 0.96 18.34
N LEU A 465 -1.59 0.40 17.72
CA LEU A 465 -1.45 -0.46 16.54
C LEU A 465 -0.98 0.32 15.30
N LEU A 466 -1.50 1.54 15.09
CA LEU A 466 -1.05 2.43 14.02
C LEU A 466 0.40 2.88 14.24
N ALA A 467 0.79 3.20 15.48
CA ALA A 467 2.16 3.52 15.84
C ALA A 467 3.13 2.34 15.55
N ALA A 468 2.64 1.10 15.62
CA ALA A 468 3.38 -0.11 15.28
C ALA A 468 3.29 -0.51 13.79
N GLU A 469 2.67 0.33 12.95
CA GLU A 469 2.41 0.15 11.50
C GLU A 469 1.50 -1.04 11.13
N ALA A 470 0.57 -1.42 11.98
CA ALA A 470 -0.55 -2.27 11.55
C ALA A 470 -1.54 -1.46 10.70
N ALA A 471 -2.28 -2.13 9.82
CA ALA A 471 -3.52 -1.58 9.26
C ALA A 471 -4.63 -1.77 10.27
N VAL A 472 -5.39 -0.72 10.58
CA VAL A 472 -6.41 -0.76 11.63
C VAL A 472 -7.81 -0.60 11.05
N ILE A 473 -8.66 -1.60 11.29
CA ILE A 473 -10.09 -1.55 11.06
C ILE A 473 -10.78 -1.13 12.35
N LEU A 474 -11.44 0.01 12.29
CA LEU A 474 -12.31 0.52 13.34
C LEU A 474 -13.73 0.01 13.12
N SER A 475 -14.33 -0.56 14.17
CA SER A 475 -15.71 -1.00 14.15
C SER A 475 -16.46 -0.67 15.44
N ASP A 476 -17.63 -0.06 15.30
CA ASP A 476 -18.58 0.24 16.36
C ASP A 476 -19.97 0.41 15.73
N ILE A 477 -21.04 0.25 16.53
CA ILE A 477 -22.41 0.51 16.08
C ILE A 477 -22.70 2.03 16.05
N ASP A 478 -21.92 2.82 16.80
CA ASP A 478 -22.03 4.27 16.88
C ASP A 478 -21.16 4.95 15.82
N GLU A 479 -21.69 5.06 14.60
CA GLU A 479 -20.97 5.63 13.45
C GLU A 479 -20.47 7.05 13.71
N SER A 480 -21.25 7.90 14.39
CA SER A 480 -20.85 9.28 14.68
C SER A 480 -19.57 9.33 15.53
N ARG A 481 -19.50 8.54 16.60
CA ARG A 481 -18.29 8.49 17.43
C ARG A 481 -17.14 7.81 16.70
N LEU A 482 -17.43 6.80 15.89
CA LEU A 482 -16.44 6.10 15.09
C LEU A 482 -15.74 7.04 14.09
N GLN A 483 -16.50 7.92 13.43
CA GLN A 483 -15.96 8.97 12.54
C GLN A 483 -15.09 9.98 13.29
N LYS A 484 -15.45 10.34 14.54
CA LYS A 484 -14.61 11.21 15.39
C LYS A 484 -13.26 10.55 15.67
N VAL A 485 -13.26 9.28 16.09
CA VAL A 485 -12.03 8.50 16.33
C VAL A 485 -11.18 8.42 15.08
N TYR A 486 -11.79 8.10 13.94
CA TYR A 486 -11.10 8.05 12.65
C TYR A 486 -10.42 9.37 12.30
N SER A 487 -11.12 10.50 12.46
CA SER A 487 -10.59 11.82 12.11
C SER A 487 -9.35 12.16 12.94
N ILE A 488 -9.39 11.93 14.26
CA ILE A 488 -8.26 12.17 15.17
C ILE A 488 -7.07 11.28 14.80
N LEU A 489 -7.31 9.98 14.57
CA LEU A 489 -6.24 9.05 14.21
C LEU A 489 -5.66 9.35 12.82
N LYS A 490 -6.49 9.79 11.86
CA LYS A 490 -6.03 10.14 10.51
C LYS A 490 -5.18 11.41 10.52
N GLU A 491 -5.52 12.38 11.35
CA GLU A 491 -4.70 13.57 11.57
C GLU A 491 -3.36 13.22 12.21
N ARG A 492 -3.37 12.37 13.25
CA ARG A 492 -2.16 11.91 13.95
C ARG A 492 -1.26 11.04 13.09
N TYR A 493 -1.85 10.19 12.24
CA TYR A 493 -1.16 9.29 11.32
C TYR A 493 -1.62 9.54 9.88
N PRO A 494 -1.17 10.62 9.20
CA PRO A 494 -1.58 10.90 7.83
C PRO A 494 -1.29 9.75 6.86
N LYS A 495 -0.17 9.06 7.09
CA LYS A 495 0.29 7.87 6.35
C LYS A 495 -0.19 6.54 6.96
N GLY A 496 -0.88 6.58 8.10
CA GLY A 496 -1.44 5.39 8.75
C GLY A 496 -2.55 4.77 7.90
N GLU A 497 -2.57 3.44 7.88
CA GLU A 497 -3.60 2.64 7.21
C GLU A 497 -4.76 2.43 8.19
N ILE A 498 -5.84 3.18 8.00
CA ILE A 498 -7.02 3.14 8.87
C ILE A 498 -8.29 3.15 8.04
N GLU A 499 -9.23 2.27 8.38
CA GLU A 499 -10.50 2.05 7.68
C GLU A 499 -11.64 1.91 8.69
N ILE A 500 -12.86 2.24 8.27
CA ILE A 500 -14.08 2.10 9.07
C ILE A 500 -14.96 1.02 8.45
N ILE A 501 -15.30 -0.01 9.22
CA ILE A 501 -16.25 -1.05 8.84
C ILE A 501 -17.20 -1.29 10.02
N PRO A 502 -18.35 -0.59 10.07
CA PRO A 502 -19.30 -0.72 11.17
C PRO A 502 -20.08 -2.04 11.04
N PHE A 503 -20.28 -2.73 12.16
CA PHE A 503 -21.16 -3.88 12.24
C PHE A 503 -21.65 -4.11 13.67
N ASP A 504 -22.75 -4.84 13.82
CA ASP A 504 -23.30 -5.20 15.12
C ASP A 504 -22.74 -6.57 15.55
N VAL A 505 -21.95 -6.58 16.63
CA VAL A 505 -21.38 -7.81 17.20
C VAL A 505 -22.46 -8.78 17.70
N THR A 506 -23.67 -8.31 18.01
CA THR A 506 -24.77 -9.16 18.47
C THR A 506 -25.38 -10.00 17.35
N ASP A 507 -25.15 -9.64 16.08
CA ASP A 507 -25.53 -10.40 14.90
C ASP A 507 -24.31 -11.09 14.26
N TYR A 508 -24.33 -12.42 14.25
CA TYR A 508 -23.28 -13.22 13.64
C TYR A 508 -23.16 -13.00 12.13
N HIS A 509 -24.27 -12.79 11.41
CA HIS A 509 -24.23 -12.58 9.96
C HIS A 509 -23.64 -11.22 9.61
N SER A 510 -24.03 -10.16 10.33
CA SER A 510 -23.38 -8.85 10.27
C SER A 510 -21.86 -8.96 10.53
N THR A 511 -21.47 -9.67 11.59
CA THR A 511 -20.06 -9.88 11.93
C THR A 511 -19.31 -10.64 10.82
N ALA A 512 -19.84 -11.77 10.34
CA ALA A 512 -19.20 -12.58 9.30
C ALA A 512 -19.05 -11.80 7.98
N GLY A 513 -20.09 -11.05 7.57
CA GLY A 513 -20.03 -10.20 6.38
C GLY A 513 -18.96 -9.12 6.46
N ALA A 514 -18.75 -8.51 7.64
CA ALA A 514 -17.68 -7.55 7.85
C ALA A 514 -16.29 -8.17 7.70
N PHE A 515 -16.08 -9.40 8.18
CA PHE A 515 -14.80 -10.11 7.99
C PHE A 515 -14.52 -10.47 6.51
N ASP A 516 -15.55 -10.82 5.75
CA ASP A 516 -15.43 -11.00 4.29
C ASP A 516 -15.10 -9.68 3.60
N GLU A 517 -15.75 -8.58 3.97
CA GLU A 517 -15.44 -7.25 3.46
C GLU A 517 -13.99 -6.81 3.75
N ILE A 518 -13.51 -6.99 4.99
CA ILE A 518 -12.11 -6.72 5.35
C ILE A 518 -11.16 -7.52 4.46
N SER A 519 -11.50 -8.78 4.20
CA SER A 519 -10.67 -9.66 3.37
C SER A 519 -10.62 -9.23 1.91
N ARG A 520 -11.73 -8.73 1.35
CA ARG A 520 -11.73 -8.17 -0.02
C ARG A 520 -10.91 -6.89 -0.11
N ARG A 521 -11.05 -5.98 0.87
CA ARG A 521 -10.39 -4.67 0.84
C ARG A 521 -8.91 -4.72 1.16
N LEU A 522 -8.48 -5.57 2.10
CA LEU A 522 -7.12 -5.57 2.64
C LEU A 522 -6.39 -6.91 2.56
N GLY A 523 -7.11 -7.99 2.29
CA GLY A 523 -6.54 -9.33 2.10
C GLY A 523 -6.85 -10.34 3.19
N GLY A 524 -7.24 -9.90 4.38
CA GLY A 524 -7.64 -10.79 5.48
C GLY A 524 -7.49 -10.14 6.86
N VAL A 525 -7.20 -10.91 7.90
CA VAL A 525 -7.07 -10.42 9.30
C VAL A 525 -5.97 -11.20 10.02
N ASP A 526 -5.16 -10.50 10.82
CA ASP A 526 -4.09 -11.11 11.64
C ASP A 526 -4.29 -10.91 13.13
N ILE A 527 -4.82 -9.74 13.49
CA ILE A 527 -5.01 -9.31 14.88
C ILE A 527 -6.49 -9.03 15.06
N VAL A 528 -7.08 -9.62 16.09
CA VAL A 528 -8.49 -9.38 16.45
C VAL A 528 -8.50 -8.94 17.90
N ALA A 529 -9.07 -7.77 18.17
CA ALA A 529 -9.28 -7.27 19.52
C ALA A 529 -10.79 -7.18 19.81
N PRO A 530 -11.42 -8.27 20.31
CA PRO A 530 -12.79 -8.21 20.80
C PRO A 530 -12.83 -7.28 22.02
N ASN A 531 -13.26 -6.04 21.80
CA ASN A 531 -13.26 -4.97 22.79
C ASN A 531 -14.66 -4.40 23.06
N ALA A 532 -15.62 -4.63 22.16
CA ALA A 532 -17.01 -4.23 22.37
C ALA A 532 -17.53 -4.69 23.75
N GLY A 533 -18.17 -3.76 24.46
CA GLY A 533 -18.78 -4.08 25.73
C GLY A 533 -19.64 -2.96 26.31
N VAL A 534 -20.70 -3.37 26.99
CA VAL A 534 -21.61 -2.51 27.75
C VAL A 534 -21.69 -2.99 29.19
N ALA A 535 -21.98 -2.09 30.11
CA ALA A 535 -22.25 -2.42 31.50
C ALA A 535 -23.63 -1.92 31.88
N HIS A 536 -24.27 -2.67 32.76
CA HIS A 536 -25.50 -2.28 33.43
C HIS A 536 -25.27 -2.44 34.93
N VAL A 537 -25.61 -1.42 35.72
CA VAL A 537 -25.39 -1.40 37.16
C VAL A 537 -26.72 -1.57 37.86
N ASP A 538 -26.95 -2.75 38.43
CA ASP A 538 -28.14 -3.08 39.20
C ASP A 538 -27.81 -4.14 40.24
N ARG A 539 -28.51 -4.07 41.39
CA ARG A 539 -28.50 -5.17 42.36
C ARG A 539 -29.24 -6.37 41.76
N LEU A 540 -28.90 -7.58 42.21
CA LEU A 540 -29.47 -8.81 41.64
C LEU A 540 -31.00 -8.88 41.77
N GLU A 541 -31.55 -8.33 42.84
CA GLU A 541 -33.01 -8.29 43.08
C GLU A 541 -33.75 -7.33 42.15
N ASP A 542 -33.06 -6.32 41.62
CA ASP A 542 -33.63 -5.26 40.77
C ASP A 542 -33.27 -5.43 39.28
N LEU A 543 -32.31 -6.32 38.96
CA LEU A 543 -31.81 -6.52 37.60
C LEU A 543 -32.90 -7.12 36.70
N HIS A 544 -33.41 -6.32 35.76
CA HIS A 544 -34.36 -6.79 34.77
C HIS A 544 -33.74 -7.84 33.83
N PRO A 545 -34.44 -8.94 33.49
CA PRO A 545 -33.94 -9.97 32.57
C PRO A 545 -33.47 -9.41 31.22
N ASP A 546 -34.20 -8.48 30.61
CA ASP A 546 -33.81 -7.89 29.32
C ASP A 546 -32.45 -7.16 29.38
N ASN A 547 -32.14 -6.50 30.50
CA ASN A 547 -30.85 -5.83 30.69
C ASN A 547 -29.71 -6.86 30.84
N LEU A 548 -29.99 -7.99 31.51
CA LEU A 548 -29.05 -9.12 31.56
C LEU A 548 -28.81 -9.68 30.15
N ASP A 549 -29.87 -9.93 29.39
CA ASP A 549 -29.79 -10.49 28.04
C ASP A 549 -29.03 -9.56 27.08
N GLN A 550 -29.25 -8.25 27.17
CA GLN A 550 -28.52 -7.26 26.38
C GLN A 550 -27.01 -7.29 26.70
N VAL A 551 -26.64 -7.29 27.98
CA VAL A 551 -25.22 -7.33 28.40
C VAL A 551 -24.57 -8.64 27.95
N ILE A 552 -25.29 -9.77 28.02
CA ILE A 552 -24.82 -11.07 27.54
C ILE A 552 -24.67 -11.09 26.01
N ALA A 553 -25.63 -10.52 25.28
CA ALA A 553 -25.60 -10.44 23.82
C ALA A 553 -24.35 -9.66 23.33
N VAL A 554 -24.04 -8.52 23.95
CA VAL A 554 -22.89 -7.71 23.55
C VAL A 554 -21.58 -8.32 24.05
N ASN A 555 -21.42 -8.50 25.36
CA ASN A 555 -20.10 -8.80 25.95
C ASN A 555 -19.67 -10.25 25.69
N PHE A 556 -20.60 -11.21 25.77
CA PHE A 556 -20.29 -12.63 25.59
C PHE A 556 -20.54 -13.08 24.16
N LYS A 557 -21.78 -13.00 23.65
CA LYS A 557 -22.08 -13.47 22.28
C LYS A 557 -21.30 -12.66 21.24
N GLY A 558 -21.17 -11.34 21.42
CA GLY A 558 -20.35 -10.52 20.52
C GLY A 558 -18.88 -10.92 20.48
N THR A 559 -18.26 -11.23 21.63
CA THR A 559 -16.90 -11.79 21.67
C THR A 559 -16.83 -13.13 20.94
N PHE A 560 -17.80 -14.02 21.19
CA PHE A 560 -17.88 -15.32 20.53
C PHE A 560 -18.06 -15.21 19.01
N HIS A 561 -18.97 -14.35 18.52
CA HIS A 561 -19.20 -14.12 17.09
C HIS A 561 -17.94 -13.60 16.41
N THR A 562 -17.25 -12.65 17.04
CA THR A 562 -16.01 -12.08 16.53
C THR A 562 -14.91 -13.14 16.40
N ILE A 563 -14.72 -13.97 17.44
CA ILE A 563 -13.75 -15.08 17.39
C ILE A 563 -14.16 -16.09 16.31
N LYS A 564 -15.43 -16.50 16.28
CA LYS A 564 -15.96 -17.49 15.33
C LYS A 564 -15.78 -17.04 13.88
N ALA A 565 -16.03 -15.77 13.57
CA ALA A 565 -15.89 -15.21 12.24
C ALA A 565 -14.42 -15.11 11.78
N ALA A 566 -13.47 -14.94 12.71
CA ALA A 566 -12.04 -14.89 12.38
C ALA A 566 -11.43 -16.27 12.04
N ILE A 567 -11.98 -17.37 12.59
CA ILE A 567 -11.40 -18.72 12.43
C ILE A 567 -11.25 -19.15 10.96
N PRO A 568 -12.26 -19.04 10.08
CA PRO A 568 -12.11 -19.39 8.67
C PRO A 568 -10.98 -18.63 7.97
N ILE A 569 -10.79 -17.36 8.29
CA ILE A 569 -9.72 -16.53 7.73
C ILE A 569 -8.36 -17.04 8.18
N PHE A 570 -8.17 -17.32 9.48
CA PHE A 570 -6.93 -17.89 9.97
C PHE A 570 -6.60 -19.24 9.33
N LYS A 571 -7.62 -20.07 9.04
CA LYS A 571 -7.44 -21.35 8.33
C LYS A 571 -6.94 -21.14 6.91
N ARG A 572 -7.59 -20.23 6.15
CA ARG A 572 -7.23 -20.00 4.73
C ARG A 572 -5.89 -19.30 4.56
N GLN A 573 -5.57 -18.35 5.44
CA GLN A 573 -4.25 -17.71 5.44
C GLN A 573 -3.17 -18.67 5.93
N ASN A 574 -3.47 -19.53 6.92
CA ASN A 574 -2.51 -20.47 7.49
C ASN A 574 -1.19 -19.83 7.96
N THR A 575 -1.24 -18.58 8.42
CA THR A 575 -0.07 -17.83 8.92
C THR A 575 -0.06 -17.64 10.45
N GLY A 576 -0.94 -18.34 11.16
CA GLY A 576 -1.27 -18.02 12.55
C GLY A 576 -1.98 -16.67 12.68
N GLY A 577 -1.99 -16.13 13.91
CA GLY A 577 -2.65 -14.87 14.22
C GLY A 577 -2.68 -14.58 15.72
N ASN A 578 -3.31 -13.47 16.09
CA ASN A 578 -3.44 -13.01 17.46
C ASN A 578 -4.89 -12.59 17.74
N ILE A 579 -5.48 -13.13 18.79
CA ILE A 579 -6.74 -12.66 19.36
C ILE A 579 -6.43 -12.12 20.76
N VAL A 580 -6.69 -10.84 20.99
CA VAL A 580 -6.47 -10.19 22.29
C VAL A 580 -7.81 -9.69 22.83
N VAL A 581 -8.42 -10.49 23.70
CA VAL A 581 -9.76 -10.21 24.25
C VAL A 581 -9.65 -9.18 25.37
N ILE A 582 -10.39 -8.08 25.25
CA ILE A 582 -10.48 -7.08 26.32
C ILE A 582 -11.51 -7.55 27.33
N SER A 583 -11.01 -8.23 28.35
CA SER A 583 -11.75 -8.77 29.48
C SER A 583 -11.96 -7.68 30.54
N SER A 584 -11.84 -8.00 31.83
CA SER A 584 -11.98 -7.01 32.89
C SER A 584 -11.38 -7.52 34.20
N LYS A 585 -10.91 -6.59 35.04
CA LYS A 585 -10.65 -6.86 36.47
C LYS A 585 -11.80 -7.61 37.16
N ASN A 586 -13.05 -7.37 36.77
CA ASN A 586 -14.23 -8.01 37.37
C ASN A 586 -14.29 -9.53 37.22
N VAL A 587 -13.48 -10.12 36.33
CA VAL A 587 -13.37 -11.59 36.23
C VAL A 587 -12.75 -12.19 37.48
N PHE A 588 -11.77 -11.51 38.08
CA PHE A 588 -11.04 -12.01 39.25
C PHE A 588 -11.55 -11.37 40.55
N ASP A 589 -11.97 -10.11 40.49
CA ASP A 589 -12.43 -9.34 41.65
C ASP A 589 -13.72 -8.58 41.29
N PRO A 590 -14.89 -9.25 41.28
CA PRO A 590 -16.15 -8.63 40.88
C PRO A 590 -16.64 -7.60 41.92
N GLY A 591 -17.30 -6.54 41.45
CA GLY A 591 -17.96 -5.55 42.30
C GLY A 591 -19.45 -5.84 42.54
N ALA A 592 -19.97 -5.43 43.70
CA ALA A 592 -21.41 -5.43 43.94
C ALA A 592 -22.15 -4.56 42.89
N ALA A 593 -23.38 -4.97 42.55
CA ALA A 593 -24.22 -4.36 41.51
C ALA A 593 -23.68 -4.46 40.06
N PHE A 594 -22.65 -5.25 39.81
CA PHE A 594 -22.11 -5.54 38.47
C PHE A 594 -22.39 -7.00 38.06
N GLY A 595 -23.53 -7.57 38.44
CA GLY A 595 -23.84 -9.00 38.24
C GLY A 595 -23.80 -9.43 36.77
N SER A 596 -24.61 -8.79 35.93
CA SER A 596 -24.66 -9.07 34.47
C SER A 596 -23.31 -8.81 33.79
N TYR A 597 -22.66 -7.68 34.12
CA TYR A 597 -21.36 -7.32 33.56
C TYR A 597 -20.27 -8.33 33.92
N SER A 598 -20.13 -8.66 35.20
CA SER A 598 -19.09 -9.59 35.68
C SER A 598 -19.31 -11.00 35.14
N ALA A 599 -20.55 -11.49 35.13
CA ALA A 599 -20.90 -12.78 34.56
C ALA A 599 -20.59 -12.85 33.06
N SER A 600 -20.99 -11.82 32.30
CA SER A 600 -20.74 -11.76 30.85
C SER A 600 -19.24 -11.69 30.50
N LYS A 601 -18.44 -10.89 31.25
CA LYS A 601 -16.99 -10.81 31.05
C LYS A 601 -16.27 -12.09 31.48
N ALA A 602 -16.75 -12.78 32.52
CA ALA A 602 -16.23 -14.09 32.90
C ALA A 602 -16.52 -15.15 31.81
N ALA A 603 -17.72 -15.16 31.23
CA ALA A 603 -18.07 -16.04 30.12
C ALA A 603 -17.19 -15.77 28.88
N ALA A 604 -17.03 -14.49 28.50
CA ALA A 604 -16.15 -14.08 27.41
C ALA A 604 -14.67 -14.45 27.66
N HIS A 605 -14.20 -14.32 28.90
CA HIS A 605 -12.85 -14.72 29.30
C HIS A 605 -12.65 -16.25 29.20
N GLN A 606 -13.65 -17.03 29.62
CA GLN A 606 -13.57 -18.48 29.58
C GLN A 606 -13.61 -19.02 28.15
N ILE A 607 -14.46 -18.48 27.27
CA ILE A 607 -14.48 -18.90 25.85
C ILE A 607 -13.16 -18.53 25.15
N ALA A 608 -12.52 -17.42 25.53
CA ALA A 608 -11.19 -17.06 25.02
C ALA A 608 -10.11 -18.09 25.41
N LYS A 609 -10.17 -18.64 26.64
CA LYS A 609 -9.29 -19.74 27.06
C LYS A 609 -9.53 -21.01 26.23
N ILE A 610 -10.78 -21.34 25.92
CA ILE A 610 -11.10 -22.46 25.03
C ILE A 610 -10.54 -22.21 23.62
N ALA A 611 -10.72 -21.00 23.07
CA ALA A 611 -10.16 -20.62 21.78
C ALA A 611 -8.62 -20.71 21.77
N ALA A 612 -7.94 -20.38 22.88
CA ALA A 612 -6.49 -20.54 23.00
C ALA A 612 -6.06 -22.01 22.82
N LEU A 613 -6.84 -22.96 23.35
CA LEU A 613 -6.57 -24.40 23.23
C LEU A 613 -6.86 -24.91 21.82
N GLU A 614 -8.01 -24.54 21.25
CA GLU A 614 -8.46 -25.04 19.95
C GLU A 614 -7.67 -24.47 18.77
N LEU A 615 -7.24 -23.20 18.86
CA LEU A 615 -6.60 -22.50 17.75
C LEU A 615 -5.06 -22.57 17.79
N ALA A 616 -4.48 -23.13 18.86
CA ALA A 616 -3.03 -23.25 19.02
C ALA A 616 -2.35 -24.05 17.89
N GLN A 617 -2.99 -25.12 17.40
CA GLN A 617 -2.45 -25.94 16.31
C GLN A 617 -2.33 -25.15 14.99
N MET A 618 -3.11 -24.10 14.82
CA MET A 618 -3.04 -23.20 13.67
C MET A 618 -2.04 -22.05 13.86
N GLY A 619 -1.32 -22.01 14.98
CA GLY A 619 -0.42 -20.90 15.33
C GLY A 619 -1.14 -19.60 15.72
N VAL A 620 -2.44 -19.67 16.04
CA VAL A 620 -3.21 -18.52 16.53
C VAL A 620 -3.11 -18.47 18.04
N ARG A 621 -2.64 -17.35 18.58
CA ARG A 621 -2.57 -17.10 20.02
C ARG A 621 -3.80 -16.34 20.49
N VAL A 622 -4.34 -16.72 21.64
CA VAL A 622 -5.50 -16.04 22.23
C VAL A 622 -5.15 -15.66 23.66
N ASN A 623 -5.12 -14.36 23.96
CA ASN A 623 -4.76 -13.84 25.28
C ASN A 623 -5.84 -12.85 25.77
N MET A 624 -5.90 -12.62 27.07
CA MET A 624 -6.90 -11.77 27.71
C MET A 624 -6.23 -10.61 28.45
N LEU A 625 -6.75 -9.40 28.25
CA LEU A 625 -6.35 -8.21 29.00
C LEU A 625 -7.40 -7.87 30.04
N ASN A 626 -6.98 -7.57 31.28
CA ASN A 626 -7.88 -7.22 32.38
C ASN A 626 -7.63 -5.77 32.81
N PRO A 627 -8.17 -4.78 32.07
CA PRO A 627 -8.06 -3.39 32.45
C PRO A 627 -8.93 -3.05 33.67
N ASP A 628 -8.52 -2.03 34.40
CA ASP A 628 -9.30 -1.37 35.45
C ASP A 628 -9.23 0.16 35.31
N ALA A 629 -10.33 0.84 35.64
CA ALA A 629 -10.35 2.29 35.83
C ALA A 629 -9.77 3.15 34.68
N VAL A 630 -10.04 2.77 33.44
CA VAL A 630 -9.71 3.59 32.25
C VAL A 630 -10.84 4.59 31.98
N PHE A 631 -10.61 5.87 32.26
CA PHE A 631 -11.64 6.92 32.18
C PHE A 631 -11.89 7.50 30.78
N GLY A 632 -10.89 7.42 29.89
CA GLY A 632 -10.86 8.23 28.66
C GLY A 632 -10.39 9.65 28.93
N ASP A 633 -10.52 10.51 27.93
CA ASP A 633 -10.21 11.95 28.00
C ASP A 633 -11.37 12.81 27.48
N GLU A 634 -11.17 14.12 27.35
CA GLU A 634 -12.19 15.06 26.87
C GLU A 634 -12.57 14.83 25.40
N GLU A 635 -11.64 14.29 24.60
CA GLU A 635 -11.88 14.02 23.18
C GLU A 635 -12.64 12.70 22.99
N ILE A 636 -12.22 11.64 23.69
CA ILE A 636 -12.80 10.29 23.59
C ILE A 636 -13.20 9.77 24.98
N SER A 637 -14.50 9.78 25.25
CA SER A 637 -15.04 9.26 26.51
C SER A 637 -15.04 7.74 26.58
N SER A 638 -15.03 7.20 27.81
CA SER A 638 -15.10 5.76 28.06
C SER A 638 -16.49 5.12 27.82
N LYS A 639 -17.59 5.89 27.69
CA LYS A 639 -19.01 5.45 27.86
C LYS A 639 -19.32 4.86 29.24
N LEU A 640 -18.52 3.90 29.72
CA LEU A 640 -18.69 3.28 31.03
C LEU A 640 -18.65 4.30 32.16
N TRP A 641 -17.64 5.17 32.18
CA TRP A 641 -17.49 6.17 33.24
C TRP A 641 -18.49 7.32 33.14
N ASP A 642 -19.04 7.58 31.96
CA ASP A 642 -20.16 8.52 31.81
C ASP A 642 -21.42 7.95 32.48
N LEU A 643 -21.64 6.64 32.37
CA LEU A 643 -22.75 5.92 32.98
C LEU A 643 -22.58 5.78 34.50
N VAL A 644 -21.43 5.26 34.95
CA VAL A 644 -21.25 4.86 36.37
C VAL A 644 -20.56 5.93 37.22
N GLY A 645 -19.90 6.90 36.60
CA GLY A 645 -19.17 7.96 37.28
C GLY A 645 -20.06 8.83 38.17
N PRO A 646 -21.21 9.35 37.70
CA PRO A 646 -22.09 10.22 38.49
C PRO A 646 -22.53 9.61 39.83
N ASP A 647 -23.02 8.37 39.82
CA ASP A 647 -23.44 7.69 41.05
C ASP A 647 -22.26 7.34 41.96
N ARG A 648 -21.09 7.01 41.38
CA ARG A 648 -19.88 6.75 42.16
C ARG A 648 -19.31 8.01 42.81
N MET A 649 -19.39 9.15 42.14
CA MET A 649 -19.07 10.49 42.68
C MET A 649 -20.02 10.83 43.82
N LYS A 650 -21.34 10.73 43.59
CA LYS A 650 -22.37 11.02 44.60
C LYS A 650 -22.25 10.14 45.84
N SER A 651 -22.12 8.83 45.67
CA SER A 651 -22.01 7.88 46.79
C SER A 651 -20.74 8.04 47.62
N ARG A 652 -19.71 8.72 47.11
CA ARG A 652 -18.42 8.92 47.79
C ARG A 652 -18.14 10.38 48.16
N GLY A 653 -19.01 11.31 47.78
CA GLY A 653 -18.78 12.75 47.96
C GLY A 653 -17.55 13.26 47.21
N LEU A 654 -17.29 12.72 46.01
CA LEU A 654 -16.13 13.08 45.18
C LEU A 654 -16.58 13.83 43.92
N ASP A 655 -15.73 14.72 43.41
CA ASP A 655 -15.81 15.23 42.04
C ASP A 655 -15.09 14.29 41.06
N PHE A 656 -15.05 14.64 39.77
CA PHE A 656 -14.46 13.77 38.74
C PHE A 656 -12.97 13.53 38.99
N LYS A 657 -12.23 14.58 39.36
CA LYS A 657 -10.79 14.49 39.68
C LYS A 657 -10.55 13.65 40.94
N GLY A 658 -11.36 13.85 41.97
CA GLY A 658 -11.35 13.07 43.20
C GLY A 658 -11.69 11.61 42.95
N LEU A 659 -12.60 11.31 42.02
CA LEU A 659 -12.90 9.94 41.60
C LEU A 659 -11.69 9.29 40.92
N GLN A 660 -11.04 9.97 39.97
CA GLN A 660 -9.81 9.47 39.34
C GLN A 660 -8.71 9.20 40.37
N GLU A 661 -8.54 10.12 41.34
CA GLU A 661 -7.56 9.98 42.41
C GLU A 661 -7.89 8.83 43.36
N TYR A 662 -9.17 8.61 43.68
CA TYR A 662 -9.62 7.46 44.44
C TYR A 662 -9.24 6.13 43.77
N TYR A 663 -9.48 5.99 42.47
CA TYR A 663 -9.13 4.78 41.74
C TYR A 663 -7.62 4.58 41.61
N ARG A 664 -6.86 5.66 41.39
CA ARG A 664 -5.39 5.64 41.45
C ARG A 664 -4.89 5.12 42.80
N ASN A 665 -5.50 5.58 43.89
CA ASN A 665 -5.11 5.17 45.23
C ASN A 665 -5.49 3.74 45.60
N ARG A 666 -6.36 3.07 44.82
CA ARG A 666 -6.72 1.67 45.04
C ARG A 666 -5.64 0.69 44.60
N ASN A 667 -4.89 1.01 43.55
CA ASN A 667 -3.86 0.12 43.03
C ASN A 667 -2.51 0.31 43.77
N LEU A 668 -1.63 -0.70 43.71
CA LEU A 668 -0.36 -0.71 44.44
C LEU A 668 0.63 0.33 43.93
N LEU A 669 0.70 0.53 42.61
CA LEU A 669 1.65 1.47 41.98
C LEU A 669 1.23 2.93 42.12
N LYS A 670 0.03 3.22 42.61
CA LYS A 670 -0.58 4.57 42.62
C LYS A 670 -0.53 5.22 41.24
N ALA A 671 -0.69 4.40 40.20
CA ALA A 671 -0.58 4.79 38.81
C ALA A 671 -1.96 5.03 38.19
N ARG A 672 -2.03 5.98 37.25
CA ARG A 672 -3.21 6.12 36.38
C ARG A 672 -3.13 5.06 35.29
N VAL A 673 -4.23 4.36 35.07
CA VAL A 673 -4.35 3.38 33.99
C VAL A 673 -4.97 4.07 32.79
N LEU A 674 -4.23 4.15 31.69
CA LEU A 674 -4.63 4.86 30.47
C LEU A 674 -5.01 3.87 29.36
N ALA A 675 -5.76 4.35 28.38
CA ALA A 675 -6.10 3.56 27.20
C ALA A 675 -4.85 3.10 26.42
N GLU A 676 -3.83 3.96 26.35
CA GLU A 676 -2.52 3.64 25.75
C GLU A 676 -1.86 2.43 26.43
N HIS A 677 -1.98 2.26 27.76
CA HIS A 677 -1.42 1.09 28.43
C HIS A 677 -2.09 -0.21 27.97
N VAL A 678 -3.38 -0.17 27.66
CA VAL A 678 -4.10 -1.32 27.08
C VAL A 678 -3.64 -1.56 25.64
N GLY A 679 -3.50 -0.50 24.84
CA GLY A 679 -2.97 -0.60 23.47
C GLY A 679 -1.56 -1.19 23.40
N ASN A 680 -0.66 -0.75 24.27
CA ASN A 680 0.69 -1.29 24.39
C ASN A 680 0.69 -2.79 24.73
N ALA A 681 -0.24 -3.23 25.59
CA ALA A 681 -0.40 -4.65 25.90
C ALA A 681 -0.96 -5.46 24.73
N VAL A 682 -1.85 -4.89 23.91
CA VAL A 682 -2.31 -5.52 22.65
C VAL A 682 -1.14 -5.68 21.68
N VAL A 683 -0.34 -4.62 21.48
CA VAL A 683 0.85 -4.67 20.60
C VAL A 683 1.85 -5.71 21.10
N PHE A 684 2.10 -5.78 22.42
CA PHE A 684 2.97 -6.79 23.01
C PHE A 684 2.56 -8.21 22.58
N PHE A 685 1.30 -8.60 22.78
CA PHE A 685 0.83 -9.93 22.36
C PHE A 685 0.81 -10.11 20.84
N ALA A 686 0.45 -9.07 20.09
CA ALA A 686 0.35 -9.10 18.63
C ALA A 686 1.70 -9.14 17.90
N SER A 687 2.80 -8.78 18.59
CA SER A 687 4.13 -8.62 18.01
C SER A 687 4.99 -9.88 18.00
N ASP A 688 4.49 -10.98 18.56
CA ASP A 688 5.13 -12.30 18.57
C ASP A 688 6.49 -12.30 19.28
N GLN A 689 6.73 -11.30 20.15
CA GLN A 689 7.95 -11.19 20.94
C GLN A 689 8.08 -12.31 21.98
N THR A 690 6.97 -12.92 22.39
CA THR A 690 6.95 -14.08 23.28
C THR A 690 6.01 -15.17 22.75
N PRO A 691 6.34 -16.46 22.95
CA PRO A 691 5.49 -17.58 22.54
C PRO A 691 4.33 -17.80 23.53
N THR A 692 3.46 -16.82 23.71
CA THR A 692 2.43 -16.81 24.75
C THR A 692 1.00 -16.92 24.20
N THR A 693 0.23 -17.89 24.71
CA THR A 693 -1.22 -18.05 24.49
C THR A 693 -1.90 -18.42 25.81
N GLY A 694 -3.19 -18.11 25.96
CA GLY A 694 -4.00 -18.36 27.15
C GLY A 694 -3.70 -17.46 28.35
N ALA A 695 -2.81 -16.47 28.19
CA ALA A 695 -2.40 -15.61 29.29
C ALA A 695 -3.50 -14.59 29.66
N SER A 696 -3.55 -14.27 30.95
CA SER A 696 -4.39 -13.20 31.50
C SER A 696 -3.49 -12.12 32.06
N LEU A 697 -3.44 -10.95 31.40
CA LEU A 697 -2.56 -9.85 31.78
C LEU A 697 -3.37 -8.71 32.43
N PRO A 698 -3.16 -8.41 33.72
CA PRO A 698 -3.72 -7.22 34.35
C PRO A 698 -3.12 -5.94 33.77
N VAL A 699 -3.98 -4.95 33.52
CA VAL A 699 -3.59 -3.57 33.17
C VAL A 699 -4.31 -2.66 34.17
N ASP A 700 -3.86 -2.67 35.43
CA ASP A 700 -4.65 -2.16 36.56
C ASP A 700 -3.82 -1.43 37.64
N GLY A 701 -2.49 -1.29 37.44
CA GLY A 701 -1.58 -0.72 38.44
C GLY A 701 -1.32 -1.62 39.66
N GLY A 702 -1.70 -2.90 39.58
CA GLY A 702 -1.54 -3.91 40.61
C GLY A 702 -2.67 -3.90 41.63
N ILE A 703 -3.82 -4.52 41.34
CA ILE A 703 -4.90 -4.72 42.30
C ILE A 703 -4.77 -6.13 42.91
N PRO A 704 -4.39 -6.28 44.20
CA PRO A 704 -4.05 -7.59 44.78
C PRO A 704 -5.17 -8.62 44.72
N ALA A 705 -6.42 -8.17 44.90
CA ALA A 705 -7.59 -9.04 44.83
C ALA A 705 -7.86 -9.56 43.41
N ALA A 706 -7.37 -8.87 42.39
CA ALA A 706 -7.58 -9.21 40.98
C ALA A 706 -6.40 -9.95 40.33
N PHE A 707 -5.37 -10.31 41.10
CA PHE A 707 -4.23 -11.07 40.57
C PHE A 707 -4.72 -12.41 39.99
N PRO A 708 -4.43 -12.69 38.71
CA PRO A 708 -4.70 -14.00 38.12
C PRO A 708 -3.98 -15.09 38.91
N ARG A 709 -4.66 -16.18 39.22
CA ARG A 709 -4.13 -17.33 39.95
C ARG A 709 -4.22 -18.61 39.13
#